data_AF-A0A193KYX4-F1
#
_entry.id   AF-A0A193KYX4-F1
#
_cell.length_a   1.000
_cell.length_b   1.000
_cell.length_c   1.000
_cell.angle_alpha   90.00
_cell.angle_beta   90.00
_cell.angle_gamma   90.00
#
_symmetry.space_group_name_H-M   'P 1'
#
loop_
_entity.id
_entity.type
_entity.pdbx_description
1 polymer ?
#
loop_
_entity_poly.entity_id
_entity_poly.type
_entity_poly.pdbx_seq_one_letter_code
_entity_poly.pdbx_strand_id
1 'polypeptide(L)'
;MENGAVLGGRYTLRERIGAGGMGVVWRATDARLDRQVAVKLLSVPAGLTEGERARFLGMFVREARAAAALESSYIVPVFDHSADGDMPYLVMPLLSGRTLRELIDLYGPMEPARAAETAAQVCRALAAAHRAGIVHRDIKPPNVMVTAEGTVKVLDFGVAKFVGARTGAGYLTATADAPVGTLHYMAPERFTGRGDTGAGDLYSLGCTLYETLTGTTPFTGASAAVLMYSHVHEEVRPPSELRPGLGAAWDALLLRLLAKEPADRPDATTAATALDALTRPAPEATRPPAAAPTPPPTPTPTAAPSADAPSAATPGAEAPSEGVRPAATTSYVLAPPRRTGPAPAPPARRRLWLTAAAAVAAGALAATLAVTQPWRDTGGGGAAGGGGFDGTAGTVAPAAHPETLTEGTAADSRGPAPAVNGARRGGRVAVVESSLTTVDPGNAQAAGDVKLSQLAYRSLTGLKTLPDGTVRLVGDLADGPGAVSDGGRTWTFRLKPGLRYDTGEPVRAGDFAHAVERTLDPAFSADDDLMRRRLLGLSGAERMSGAELPSGAVGTPDDRTVVFHLAAPCADFGVALSGPSGVPVPRSWTGKPPSAQAPPTTGPYRITKADLSGGKGTVELARNPRWQPDSDPLRTAYPDRFTVESTGDASAAGKTLLSLAESGLPVMTFTGGPLGRDSVPADARLRTLTAPAWYARTYFVNTRRLTDPAVRKAVATAIPAGQVLRASGVSGTVTHHLLPPGVLGSRGFDVFRAGDDGDPAAARALLDGAGRTGQKLTVAYRSDQFHGAAQAEAVRQALEKAGFAVTLLAVAPEKFYQETASYDVFGSEALTASLPVGSSLLPDYFSTHSAQGLGHVNWSRLADAGVDGAVDEADAAPDIRTAGARWAAVDRRVMEQAAAVPVYVPTLAFTVSKSLHGLQTDGYGVSALRAYVAGG
;
A
#
# COMPACT_ATOMS: atom_id res chain seq x y z
N MET A 1 13.21 -35.93 6.44
CA MET A 1 13.46 -37.19 5.71
C MET A 1 13.88 -36.90 4.28
N GLU A 2 14.81 -37.71 3.76
CA GLU A 2 15.46 -37.54 2.45
C GLU A 2 14.94 -38.55 1.42
N ASN A 3 15.23 -38.31 0.13
CA ASN A 3 14.92 -39.22 -0.97
C ASN A 3 15.63 -40.57 -0.74
N GLY A 4 14.91 -41.69 -0.88
CA GLY A 4 15.42 -43.04 -0.67
C GLY A 4 15.16 -43.62 0.72
N ALA A 5 14.61 -42.83 1.66
CA ALA A 5 14.21 -43.35 2.97
C ALA A 5 13.12 -44.42 2.85
N VAL A 6 13.22 -45.48 3.66
CA VAL A 6 12.27 -46.61 3.65
C VAL A 6 11.44 -46.58 4.93
N LEU A 7 10.14 -46.32 4.80
CA LEU A 7 9.22 -46.26 5.94
C LEU A 7 8.66 -47.64 6.26
N GLY A 8 8.72 -48.00 7.55
CA GLY A 8 8.19 -49.28 8.04
C GLY A 8 8.73 -50.50 7.30
N GLY A 9 9.93 -50.40 6.72
CA GLY A 9 10.56 -51.43 5.89
C GLY A 9 9.85 -51.73 4.55
N ARG A 10 8.86 -50.92 4.12
CA ARG A 10 8.00 -51.23 2.95
C ARG A 10 7.88 -50.10 1.94
N TYR A 11 7.79 -48.86 2.39
CA TYR A 11 7.52 -47.73 1.49
C TYR A 11 8.77 -46.92 1.25
N THR A 12 9.35 -47.04 0.05
CA THR A 12 10.55 -46.27 -0.32
C THR A 12 10.15 -44.90 -0.86
N LEU A 13 10.45 -43.84 -0.12
CA LEU A 13 10.19 -42.46 -0.52
C LEU A 13 11.08 -42.08 -1.72
N ARG A 14 10.50 -41.43 -2.72
CA ARG A 14 11.22 -41.00 -3.94
C ARG A 14 11.23 -39.50 -4.05
N GLU A 15 10.05 -38.91 -4.25
CA GLU A 15 9.93 -37.50 -4.62
C GLU A 15 8.87 -36.84 -3.75
N ARG A 16 9.12 -35.62 -3.27
CA ARG A 16 8.09 -34.83 -2.59
C ARG A 16 7.14 -34.27 -3.63
N ILE A 17 5.86 -34.57 -3.50
CA ILE A 17 4.81 -34.16 -4.45
C ILE A 17 3.82 -33.16 -3.84
N GLY A 18 3.97 -32.82 -2.56
CA GLY A 18 3.21 -31.74 -1.92
C GLY A 18 3.67 -31.48 -0.49
N ALA A 19 3.45 -30.27 0.02
CA ALA A 19 3.74 -29.89 1.41
C ALA A 19 2.70 -28.87 1.92
N GLY A 20 2.29 -28.98 3.18
CA GLY A 20 1.33 -28.07 3.80
C GLY A 20 1.39 -28.09 5.34
N GLY A 21 0.54 -27.29 6.00
CA GLY A 21 0.58 -27.08 7.45
C GLY A 21 0.33 -28.32 8.34
N MET A 22 -0.04 -29.46 7.75
CA MET A 22 -0.27 -30.73 8.46
C MET A 22 0.74 -31.82 8.09
N GLY A 23 1.69 -31.57 7.19
CA GLY A 23 2.66 -32.59 6.76
C GLY A 23 3.19 -32.46 5.32
N VAL A 24 3.94 -33.47 4.89
CA VAL A 24 4.55 -33.56 3.55
C VAL A 24 4.09 -34.84 2.85
N VAL A 25 3.70 -34.72 1.58
CA VAL A 25 3.28 -35.83 0.72
C VAL A 25 4.42 -36.22 -0.22
N TRP A 26 4.70 -37.51 -0.27
CA TRP A 26 5.73 -38.11 -1.11
C TRP A 26 5.13 -39.09 -2.10
N ARG A 27 5.65 -39.09 -3.32
CA ARG A 27 5.61 -40.27 -4.19
C ARG A 27 6.55 -41.31 -3.60
N ALA A 28 6.04 -42.52 -3.41
CA ALA A 28 6.79 -43.65 -2.88
C ALA A 28 6.51 -44.93 -3.68
N THR A 29 7.41 -45.89 -3.56
CA THR A 29 7.23 -47.25 -4.09
C THR A 29 6.85 -48.18 -2.92
N ASP A 30 5.71 -48.85 -3.02
CA ASP A 30 5.37 -49.97 -2.13
C ASP A 30 6.18 -51.21 -2.57
N ALA A 31 7.27 -51.50 -1.87
CA ALA A 31 8.21 -52.55 -2.25
C ALA A 31 7.61 -53.97 -2.18
N ARG A 32 6.48 -54.15 -1.49
CA ARG A 32 5.79 -55.43 -1.38
C ARG A 32 4.84 -55.70 -2.54
N LEU A 33 4.16 -54.66 -3.01
CA LEU A 33 3.15 -54.75 -4.08
C LEU A 33 3.67 -54.23 -5.43
N ASP A 34 4.91 -53.76 -5.47
CA ASP A 34 5.60 -53.17 -6.62
C ASP A 34 4.75 -52.13 -7.37
N ARG A 35 4.22 -51.16 -6.62
CA ARG A 35 3.38 -50.08 -7.18
C ARG A 35 3.75 -48.71 -6.61
N GLN A 36 3.46 -47.67 -7.39
CA GLN A 36 3.58 -46.30 -6.92
C GLN A 36 2.39 -45.91 -6.03
N VAL A 37 2.69 -45.23 -4.92
CA VAL A 37 1.72 -44.74 -3.95
C VAL A 37 2.07 -43.32 -3.53
N ALA A 38 1.10 -42.59 -3.01
CA ALA A 38 1.33 -41.35 -2.29
C ALA A 38 1.39 -41.63 -0.78
N VAL A 39 2.43 -41.14 -0.11
CA VAL A 39 2.63 -41.28 1.34
C VAL A 39 2.62 -39.90 1.96
N LYS A 40 1.62 -39.62 2.78
CA LYS A 40 1.50 -38.38 3.54
C LYS A 40 2.08 -38.59 4.93
N LEU A 41 3.24 -37.98 5.17
CA LEU A 41 3.86 -37.87 6.48
C LEU A 41 3.20 -36.73 7.25
N LEU A 42 2.69 -36.99 8.44
CA LEU A 42 2.05 -35.97 9.26
C LEU A 42 3.05 -35.36 10.25
N SER A 43 2.96 -34.05 10.44
CA SER A 43 3.77 -33.34 11.42
C SER A 43 3.12 -33.46 12.80
N VAL A 44 3.88 -33.97 13.79
CA VAL A 44 3.47 -33.93 15.19
C VAL A 44 3.89 -32.58 15.78
N PRO A 45 2.98 -31.80 16.41
CA PRO A 45 3.32 -30.54 17.05
C PRO A 45 4.46 -30.69 18.08
N ALA A 46 5.40 -29.75 18.07
CA ALA A 46 6.50 -29.71 19.04
C ALA A 46 5.98 -29.29 20.44
N GLY A 47 6.58 -29.82 21.51
CA GLY A 47 6.23 -29.46 22.88
C GLY A 47 5.08 -30.24 23.53
N LEU A 48 4.49 -31.22 22.84
CA LEU A 48 3.49 -32.12 23.44
C LEU A 48 4.11 -33.04 24.49
N THR A 49 3.43 -33.19 25.63
CA THR A 49 3.76 -34.22 26.63
C THR A 49 3.55 -35.63 26.06
N GLU A 50 4.17 -36.63 26.67
CA GLU A 50 4.03 -38.04 26.24
C GLU A 50 2.57 -38.52 26.19
N GLY A 51 1.76 -38.10 27.18
CA GLY A 51 0.33 -38.42 27.22
C GLY A 51 -0.49 -37.73 26.12
N GLU A 52 -0.14 -36.50 25.75
CA GLU A 52 -0.79 -35.77 24.66
C GLU A 52 -0.39 -36.30 23.29
N ARG A 53 0.87 -36.71 23.13
CA ARG A 53 1.39 -37.38 21.94
C ARG A 53 0.69 -38.71 21.71
N ALA A 54 0.57 -39.55 22.74
CA ALA A 54 -0.16 -40.81 22.66
C ALA A 54 -1.65 -40.62 22.28
N ARG A 55 -2.29 -39.57 22.82
CA ARG A 55 -3.67 -39.19 22.44
C ARG A 55 -3.77 -38.73 20.99
N PHE A 56 -2.83 -37.91 20.51
CA PHE A 56 -2.77 -37.46 19.12
C PHE A 56 -2.64 -38.64 18.15
N LEU A 57 -1.71 -39.55 18.42
CA LEU A 57 -1.48 -40.76 17.60
C LEU A 57 -2.69 -41.71 17.64
N GLY A 58 -3.31 -41.91 18.82
CA GLY A 58 -4.53 -42.71 18.95
C GLY A 58 -5.72 -42.15 18.17
N MET A 59 -5.87 -40.82 18.13
CA MET A 59 -6.89 -40.16 17.30
C MET A 59 -6.59 -40.30 15.80
N PHE A 60 -5.33 -40.12 15.39
CA PHE A 60 -4.91 -40.32 14.00
C PHE A 60 -5.28 -41.71 13.49
N VAL A 61 -4.98 -42.77 14.26
CA VAL A 61 -5.32 -44.15 13.90
C VAL A 61 -6.83 -44.35 13.78
N ARG A 62 -7.62 -43.76 14.69
CA ARG A 62 -9.09 -43.87 14.64
C ARG A 62 -9.66 -43.20 13.37
N GLU A 63 -9.19 -42.01 13.04
CA GLU A 63 -9.67 -41.27 11.87
C GLU A 63 -9.18 -41.88 10.55
N ALA A 64 -7.94 -42.39 10.49
CA ALA A 64 -7.45 -43.13 9.32
C ALA A 64 -8.29 -44.38 9.03
N ARG A 65 -8.75 -45.10 10.07
CA ARG A 65 -9.69 -46.23 9.94
C ARG A 65 -11.08 -45.79 9.49
N ALA A 66 -11.57 -44.66 10.00
CA ALA A 66 -12.86 -44.11 9.61
C ALA A 66 -12.85 -43.70 8.12
N ALA A 67 -11.79 -43.04 7.66
CA ALA A 67 -11.59 -42.68 6.26
C ALA A 67 -11.42 -43.92 5.34
N ALA A 68 -10.74 -44.97 5.82
CA ALA A 68 -10.59 -46.22 5.08
C ALA A 68 -11.91 -46.99 4.88
N ALA A 69 -12.91 -46.76 5.72
CA ALA A 69 -14.24 -47.38 5.62
C ALA A 69 -15.20 -46.65 4.66
N LEU A 70 -14.79 -45.50 4.08
CA LEU A 70 -15.61 -44.75 3.15
C LEU A 70 -15.58 -45.36 1.74
N GLU A 71 -16.72 -45.90 1.31
CA GLU A 71 -16.90 -46.41 -0.05
C GLU A 71 -17.54 -45.35 -0.95
N SER A 72 -16.73 -44.64 -1.73
CA SER A 72 -17.22 -43.68 -2.74
C SER A 72 -16.23 -43.48 -3.87
N SER A 73 -16.73 -43.46 -5.11
CA SER A 73 -15.92 -43.14 -6.30
C SER A 73 -15.36 -41.72 -6.30
N TYR A 74 -15.84 -40.83 -5.41
CA TYR A 74 -15.42 -39.43 -5.33
C TYR A 74 -14.51 -39.13 -4.12
N ILE A 75 -14.19 -40.13 -3.31
CA ILE A 75 -13.28 -40.03 -2.16
C ILE A 75 -12.00 -40.80 -2.49
N VAL A 76 -10.84 -40.28 -2.06
CA VAL A 76 -9.59 -41.04 -2.18
C VAL A 76 -9.55 -42.14 -1.13
N PRO A 77 -9.40 -43.42 -1.54
CA PRO A 77 -9.30 -44.50 -0.58
C PRO A 77 -7.95 -44.45 0.15
N VAL A 78 -7.96 -44.85 1.41
CA VAL A 78 -6.74 -45.07 2.20
C VAL A 78 -6.31 -46.52 2.00
N PHE A 79 -5.06 -46.73 1.55
CA PHE A 79 -4.49 -48.06 1.38
C PHE A 79 -3.87 -48.62 2.65
N ASP A 80 -3.18 -47.78 3.43
CA ASP A 80 -2.50 -48.19 4.66
C ASP A 80 -2.27 -46.98 5.60
N HIS A 81 -2.01 -47.25 6.87
CA HIS A 81 -1.55 -46.25 7.84
C HIS A 81 -0.62 -46.90 8.86
N SER A 82 0.43 -46.19 9.27
CA SER A 82 1.34 -46.65 10.32
C SER A 82 2.13 -45.46 10.90
N ALA A 83 3.12 -45.75 11.73
CA ALA A 83 4.10 -44.78 12.21
C ALA A 83 5.51 -45.35 12.06
N ASP A 84 6.48 -44.48 11.77
CA ASP A 84 7.91 -44.80 11.80
C ASP A 84 8.58 -43.91 12.85
N GLY A 85 8.97 -44.50 13.99
CA GLY A 85 9.23 -43.75 15.23
C GLY A 85 8.00 -42.93 15.65
N ASP A 86 8.20 -41.63 15.90
CA ASP A 86 7.13 -40.68 16.27
C ASP A 86 6.41 -40.05 15.07
N MET A 87 6.68 -40.51 13.84
CA MET A 87 6.15 -39.91 12.61
C MET A 87 5.00 -40.75 12.04
N PRO A 88 3.72 -40.37 12.28
CA PRO A 88 2.58 -41.03 11.66
C PRO A 88 2.51 -40.74 10.16
N TYR A 89 2.12 -41.74 9.38
CA TYR A 89 1.95 -41.60 7.93
C TYR A 89 0.74 -42.36 7.39
N LEU A 90 0.18 -41.83 6.30
CA LEU A 90 -0.96 -42.36 5.56
C LEU A 90 -0.54 -42.71 4.14
N VAL A 91 -0.92 -43.90 3.66
CA VAL A 91 -0.64 -44.36 2.30
C VAL A 91 -1.93 -44.37 1.49
N MET A 92 -1.89 -43.77 0.31
CA MET A 92 -3.03 -43.60 -0.58
C MET A 92 -2.61 -43.81 -2.05
N PRO A 93 -3.56 -44.01 -2.99
CA PRO A 93 -3.24 -44.06 -4.41
C PRO A 93 -2.52 -42.79 -4.85
N LEU A 94 -1.50 -42.94 -5.70
CA LEU A 94 -0.96 -41.80 -6.44
C LEU A 94 -1.96 -41.44 -7.55
N LEU A 95 -2.60 -40.28 -7.43
CA LEU A 95 -3.57 -39.82 -8.42
C LEU A 95 -2.89 -39.06 -9.56
N SER A 96 -3.39 -39.26 -10.77
CA SER A 96 -3.02 -38.50 -11.97
C SER A 96 -4.12 -37.48 -12.26
N GLY A 97 -3.86 -36.20 -11.96
CA GLY A 97 -4.84 -35.13 -12.07
C GLY A 97 -4.27 -33.80 -11.60
N ARG A 98 -5.11 -32.76 -11.56
CA ARG A 98 -4.78 -31.45 -11.01
C ARG A 98 -5.75 -31.07 -9.90
N THR A 99 -5.26 -30.45 -8.85
CA THR A 99 -6.11 -29.85 -7.82
C THR A 99 -6.94 -28.71 -8.41
N LEU A 100 -8.09 -28.43 -7.81
CA LEU A 100 -8.94 -27.31 -8.21
C LEU A 100 -8.20 -25.98 -8.05
N ARG A 101 -7.28 -25.89 -7.08
CA ARG A 101 -6.34 -24.76 -6.94
C ARG A 101 -5.48 -24.58 -8.19
N GLU A 102 -4.78 -25.63 -8.61
CA GLU A 102 -3.94 -25.61 -9.81
C GLU A 102 -4.77 -25.26 -11.07
N LEU A 103 -6.02 -25.73 -11.15
CA LEU A 103 -6.91 -25.38 -12.26
C LEU A 103 -7.29 -23.90 -12.26
N ILE A 104 -7.62 -23.32 -11.11
CA ILE A 104 -7.93 -21.89 -10.99
C ILE A 104 -6.69 -21.04 -11.29
N ASP A 105 -5.51 -21.43 -10.80
CA ASP A 105 -4.26 -20.69 -11.06
C ASP A 105 -3.85 -20.71 -12.53
N LEU A 106 -4.07 -21.84 -13.22
CA LEU A 106 -3.64 -22.01 -14.61
C LEU A 106 -4.63 -21.45 -15.63
N TYR A 107 -5.93 -21.49 -15.34
CA TYR A 107 -6.98 -21.18 -16.31
C TYR A 107 -7.93 -20.06 -15.87
N GLY A 108 -7.79 -19.54 -14.65
CA GLY A 108 -8.71 -18.55 -14.09
C GLY A 108 -10.07 -19.14 -13.71
N PRO A 109 -11.13 -18.31 -13.63
CA PRO A 109 -12.47 -18.77 -13.28
C PRO A 109 -13.00 -19.86 -14.23
N MET A 110 -13.51 -20.95 -13.67
CA MET A 110 -13.97 -22.12 -14.43
C MET A 110 -15.30 -21.84 -15.13
N GLU A 111 -15.54 -22.46 -16.29
CA GLU A 111 -16.83 -22.39 -16.98
C GLU A 111 -17.97 -22.91 -16.07
N PRO A 112 -19.14 -22.24 -16.01
CA PRO A 112 -20.18 -22.55 -15.02
C PRO A 112 -20.69 -24.00 -15.06
N ALA A 113 -20.90 -24.58 -16.24
CA ALA A 113 -21.34 -25.97 -16.33
C ALA A 113 -20.28 -26.93 -15.76
N ARG A 114 -19.01 -26.73 -16.10
CA ARG A 114 -17.90 -27.53 -15.55
C ARG A 114 -17.73 -27.35 -14.04
N ALA A 115 -17.92 -26.13 -13.53
CA ALA A 115 -17.91 -25.85 -12.10
C ALA A 115 -19.06 -26.55 -11.38
N ALA A 116 -20.27 -26.57 -11.97
CA ALA A 116 -21.42 -27.30 -11.44
C ALA A 116 -21.17 -28.81 -11.39
N GLU A 117 -20.66 -29.40 -12.47
CA GLU A 117 -20.32 -30.83 -12.53
C GLU A 117 -19.29 -31.21 -11.46
N THR A 118 -18.26 -30.39 -11.30
CA THR A 118 -17.20 -30.58 -10.30
C THR A 118 -17.79 -30.52 -8.88
N ALA A 119 -18.57 -29.47 -8.57
CA ALA A 119 -19.18 -29.30 -7.26
C ALA A 119 -20.22 -30.39 -6.95
N ALA A 120 -20.97 -30.87 -7.94
CA ALA A 120 -21.94 -31.95 -7.77
C ALA A 120 -21.24 -33.26 -7.35
N GLN A 121 -20.08 -33.55 -7.93
CA GLN A 121 -19.25 -34.69 -7.52
C GLN A 121 -18.68 -34.52 -6.10
N VAL A 122 -18.26 -33.31 -5.70
CA VAL A 122 -17.87 -33.02 -4.31
C VAL A 122 -19.04 -33.23 -3.35
N CYS A 123 -20.25 -32.78 -3.70
CA CYS A 123 -21.46 -33.04 -2.91
C CYS A 123 -21.73 -34.55 -2.75
N ARG A 124 -21.53 -35.36 -3.79
CA ARG A 124 -21.68 -36.83 -3.69
C ARG A 124 -20.64 -37.45 -2.76
N ALA A 125 -19.41 -36.94 -2.73
CA ALA A 125 -18.40 -37.32 -1.75
C ALA A 125 -18.83 -36.97 -0.32
N LEU A 126 -19.26 -35.72 -0.09
CA LEU A 126 -19.72 -35.26 1.21
C LEU A 126 -20.94 -36.04 1.71
N ALA A 127 -21.90 -36.34 0.82
CA ALA A 127 -23.08 -37.15 1.17
C ALA A 127 -22.69 -38.57 1.63
N ALA A 128 -21.70 -39.19 0.99
CA ALA A 128 -21.19 -40.50 1.41
C ALA A 128 -20.52 -40.42 2.79
N ALA A 129 -19.70 -39.40 3.03
CA ALA A 129 -19.04 -39.19 4.32
C ALA A 129 -20.04 -38.88 5.44
N HIS A 130 -21.00 -37.99 5.21
CA HIS A 130 -22.00 -37.59 6.21
C HIS A 130 -22.91 -38.77 6.61
N ARG A 131 -23.26 -39.67 5.67
CA ARG A 131 -23.99 -40.92 6.01
C ARG A 131 -23.21 -41.86 6.90
N ALA A 132 -21.88 -41.86 6.79
CA ALA A 132 -20.99 -42.60 7.67
C ALA A 132 -20.69 -41.86 9.00
N GLY A 133 -21.31 -40.69 9.23
CA GLY A 133 -21.09 -39.86 10.42
C GLY A 133 -19.76 -39.09 10.40
N ILE A 134 -19.11 -38.95 9.24
CA ILE A 134 -17.82 -38.30 9.09
C ILE A 134 -18.00 -36.92 8.46
N VAL A 135 -17.47 -35.88 9.11
CA VAL A 135 -17.45 -34.49 8.60
C VAL A 135 -16.02 -34.16 8.14
N HIS A 136 -15.88 -33.55 6.96
CA HIS A 136 -14.58 -33.34 6.30
C HIS A 136 -13.76 -32.21 6.94
N ARG A 137 -14.38 -31.05 7.23
CA ARG A 137 -13.83 -29.89 7.97
C ARG A 137 -12.70 -29.11 7.29
N ASP A 138 -12.42 -29.37 6.02
CA ASP A 138 -11.34 -28.70 5.27
C ASP A 138 -11.59 -28.74 3.75
N ILE A 139 -12.84 -28.53 3.31
CA ILE A 139 -13.13 -28.40 1.89
C ILE A 139 -12.59 -27.06 1.39
N LYS A 140 -11.69 -27.12 0.40
CA LYS A 140 -11.04 -25.97 -0.25
C LYS A 140 -10.39 -26.41 -1.57
N PRO A 141 -10.05 -25.49 -2.50
CA PRO A 141 -9.51 -25.86 -3.81
C PRO A 141 -8.29 -26.81 -3.78
N PRO A 142 -7.32 -26.68 -2.85
CA PRO A 142 -6.21 -27.65 -2.76
C PRO A 142 -6.61 -29.09 -2.41
N ASN A 143 -7.77 -29.31 -1.77
CA ASN A 143 -8.23 -30.61 -1.30
C ASN A 143 -9.25 -31.26 -2.26
N VAL A 144 -9.47 -30.69 -3.43
CA VAL A 144 -10.34 -31.24 -4.48
C VAL A 144 -9.47 -31.46 -5.72
N MET A 145 -9.32 -32.71 -6.15
CA MET A 145 -8.55 -33.04 -7.36
C MET A 145 -9.47 -33.50 -8.48
N VAL A 146 -9.20 -33.04 -9.70
CA VAL A 146 -9.89 -33.46 -10.92
C VAL A 146 -8.92 -34.31 -11.74
N THR A 147 -9.30 -35.55 -12.02
CA THR A 147 -8.49 -36.46 -12.85
C THR A 147 -8.53 -36.05 -14.32
N ALA A 148 -7.65 -36.63 -15.14
CA ALA A 148 -7.64 -36.38 -16.58
C ALA A 148 -8.98 -36.72 -17.25
N GLU A 149 -9.73 -37.67 -16.69
CA GLU A 149 -11.05 -38.12 -17.14
C GLU A 149 -12.21 -37.24 -16.59
N GLY A 150 -11.90 -36.15 -15.87
CA GLY A 150 -12.91 -35.25 -15.32
C GLY A 150 -13.60 -35.75 -14.04
N THR A 151 -13.09 -36.82 -13.43
CA THR A 151 -13.63 -37.35 -12.16
C THR A 151 -13.02 -36.60 -10.99
N VAL A 152 -13.84 -36.21 -10.02
CA VAL A 152 -13.40 -35.54 -8.79
C VAL A 152 -12.98 -36.55 -7.74
N LYS A 153 -11.88 -36.26 -7.07
CA LYS A 153 -11.37 -36.96 -5.89
C LYS A 153 -11.17 -35.96 -4.76
N VAL A 154 -11.99 -36.08 -3.72
CA VAL A 154 -11.86 -35.30 -2.49
C VAL A 154 -10.74 -35.91 -1.65
N LEU A 155 -9.78 -35.05 -1.28
CA LEU A 155 -8.57 -35.40 -0.55
C LEU A 155 -8.69 -34.97 0.93
N ASP A 156 -7.92 -35.61 1.81
CA ASP A 156 -7.59 -35.08 3.14
C ASP A 156 -8.78 -34.79 4.08
N PHE A 157 -9.44 -35.84 4.55
CA PHE A 157 -10.48 -35.80 5.58
C PHE A 157 -9.96 -35.37 6.96
N GLY A 158 -9.57 -34.10 7.16
CA GLY A 158 -9.48 -33.42 8.47
C GLY A 158 -8.76 -34.13 9.63
N VAL A 159 -7.94 -35.16 9.35
CA VAL A 159 -7.53 -36.24 10.28
C VAL A 159 -6.76 -35.72 11.52
N ALA A 160 -6.27 -34.47 11.49
CA ALA A 160 -5.40 -33.90 12.53
C ALA A 160 -5.93 -32.64 13.24
N LYS A 161 -7.13 -32.13 12.95
CA LYS A 161 -7.61 -30.86 13.56
C LYS A 161 -8.30 -31.01 14.93
N PHE A 162 -8.22 -32.18 15.56
CA PHE A 162 -9.04 -32.53 16.74
C PHE A 162 -8.47 -32.19 18.12
N VAL A 163 -7.26 -31.65 18.23
CA VAL A 163 -6.67 -31.35 19.55
C VAL A 163 -7.25 -30.08 20.19
N GLY A 164 -7.79 -29.13 19.39
CA GLY A 164 -8.35 -27.87 19.93
C GLY A 164 -9.82 -27.93 20.33
N ALA A 165 -10.61 -28.86 19.81
CA ALA A 165 -12.09 -28.77 19.89
C ALA A 165 -12.73 -29.42 21.13
N ARG A 166 -11.98 -30.15 21.98
CA ARG A 166 -12.54 -30.80 23.20
C ARG A 166 -12.04 -30.22 24.53
N THR A 167 -11.16 -29.21 24.52
CA THR A 167 -10.70 -28.54 25.75
C THR A 167 -11.52 -27.31 26.14
N GLY A 168 -12.63 -27.01 25.46
CA GLY A 168 -13.51 -25.89 25.82
C GLY A 168 -12.89 -24.49 25.59
N ALA A 169 -11.67 -24.43 25.07
CA ALA A 169 -11.03 -23.22 24.59
C ALA A 169 -11.41 -23.05 23.11
N GLY A 170 -12.38 -22.18 22.82
CA GLY A 170 -12.73 -21.84 21.44
C GLY A 170 -11.51 -21.38 20.63
N TYR A 171 -11.58 -21.52 19.31
CA TYR A 171 -10.53 -21.11 18.35
C TYR A 171 -10.01 -19.67 18.55
N LEU A 172 -10.71 -18.84 19.32
CA LEU A 172 -10.30 -17.50 19.75
C LEU A 172 -9.01 -17.46 20.60
N THR A 173 -8.59 -18.57 21.24
CA THR A 173 -7.38 -18.61 22.08
C THR A 173 -6.21 -19.40 21.48
N ALA A 174 -6.40 -20.04 20.32
CA ALA A 174 -5.37 -20.82 19.61
C ALA A 174 -4.99 -20.19 18.25
N THR A 175 -5.01 -18.85 18.16
CA THR A 175 -4.80 -18.06 16.94
C THR A 175 -3.33 -17.96 16.47
N ALA A 176 -2.38 -18.57 17.17
CA ALA A 176 -0.97 -18.54 16.78
C ALA A 176 -0.62 -19.53 15.64
N ASP A 177 -1.38 -20.63 15.48
CA ASP A 177 -0.95 -21.78 14.67
C ASP A 177 -1.89 -22.19 13.52
N ALA A 178 -3.03 -21.52 13.31
CA ALA A 178 -3.91 -21.81 12.18
C ALA A 178 -3.45 -21.07 10.91
N PRO A 179 -3.14 -21.76 9.79
CA PRO A 179 -2.72 -21.09 8.56
C PRO A 179 -3.84 -20.20 8.00
N VAL A 180 -3.55 -18.91 7.80
CA VAL A 180 -4.50 -17.88 7.33
C VAL A 180 -5.26 -18.31 6.07
N GLY A 181 -4.64 -19.08 5.17
CA GLY A 181 -5.28 -19.58 3.95
C GLY A 181 -6.45 -20.55 4.17
N THR A 182 -6.55 -21.21 5.33
CA THR A 182 -7.68 -22.10 5.65
C THR A 182 -8.90 -21.34 6.17
N LEU A 183 -8.72 -20.12 6.67
CA LEU A 183 -9.81 -19.32 7.24
C LEU A 183 -10.83 -18.88 6.18
N HIS A 184 -10.40 -18.68 4.92
CA HIS A 184 -11.24 -18.22 3.79
C HIS A 184 -12.40 -19.15 3.43
N TYR A 185 -12.36 -20.40 3.90
CA TYR A 185 -13.38 -21.42 3.61
C TYR A 185 -14.07 -21.90 4.89
N MET A 186 -13.75 -21.33 6.05
CA MET A 186 -14.20 -21.85 7.33
C MET A 186 -15.61 -21.35 7.67
N ALA A 187 -16.48 -22.29 8.07
CA ALA A 187 -17.86 -21.98 8.39
C ALA A 187 -18.01 -21.12 9.67
N PRO A 188 -19.01 -20.21 9.74
CA PRO A 188 -19.24 -19.28 10.85
C PRO A 188 -19.35 -19.95 12.22
N GLU A 189 -20.02 -21.10 12.29
CA GLU A 189 -20.24 -21.87 13.50
C GLU A 189 -18.94 -22.31 14.18
N ARG A 190 -17.86 -22.47 13.41
CA ARG A 190 -16.54 -22.88 13.92
C ARG A 190 -15.85 -21.77 14.72
N PHE A 191 -16.19 -20.52 14.44
CA PHE A 191 -15.68 -19.36 15.18
C PHE A 191 -16.50 -19.09 16.45
N THR A 192 -17.78 -19.45 16.43
CA THR A 192 -18.72 -19.22 17.54
C THR A 192 -18.79 -20.41 18.53
N GLY A 193 -18.01 -21.46 18.29
CA GLY A 193 -17.94 -22.64 19.16
C GLY A 193 -19.16 -23.57 19.08
N ARG A 194 -20.04 -23.37 18.09
CA ARG A 194 -21.13 -24.30 17.76
C ARG A 194 -20.51 -25.44 16.95
N GLY A 195 -20.51 -26.67 17.49
CA GLY A 195 -19.69 -27.79 17.00
C GLY A 195 -19.77 -28.10 15.50
N ASP A 196 -18.77 -28.82 14.98
CA ASP A 196 -18.65 -29.15 13.55
C ASP A 196 -19.78 -30.09 13.07
N THR A 197 -20.59 -29.64 12.10
CA THR A 197 -21.64 -30.44 11.44
C THR A 197 -21.39 -30.55 9.94
N GLY A 198 -22.11 -31.45 9.26
CA GLY A 198 -22.05 -31.57 7.81
C GLY A 198 -22.39 -30.26 7.08
N ALA A 199 -23.25 -29.42 7.66
CA ALA A 199 -23.58 -28.10 7.11
C ALA A 199 -22.37 -27.15 7.00
N GLY A 200 -21.34 -27.35 7.83
CA GLY A 200 -20.08 -26.61 7.73
C GLY A 200 -19.26 -27.00 6.50
N ASP A 201 -19.30 -28.26 6.07
CA ASP A 201 -18.68 -28.69 4.81
C ASP A 201 -19.38 -28.07 3.59
N LEU A 202 -20.71 -27.90 3.66
CA LEU A 202 -21.48 -27.26 2.59
C LEU A 202 -21.19 -25.77 2.48
N TYR A 203 -20.97 -25.09 3.59
CA TYR A 203 -20.49 -23.71 3.58
C TYR A 203 -19.10 -23.61 2.95
N SER A 204 -18.18 -24.49 3.36
CA SER A 204 -16.82 -24.55 2.82
C SER A 204 -16.82 -24.83 1.31
N LEU A 205 -17.73 -25.70 0.85
CA LEU A 205 -17.99 -25.93 -0.58
C LEU A 205 -18.56 -24.68 -1.25
N GLY A 206 -19.48 -23.96 -0.60
CA GLY A 206 -19.99 -22.67 -1.08
C GLY A 206 -18.86 -21.68 -1.35
N CYS A 207 -17.92 -21.53 -0.41
CA CYS A 207 -16.74 -20.66 -0.59
C CYS A 207 -15.86 -21.14 -1.76
N THR A 208 -15.62 -22.45 -1.83
CA THR A 208 -14.81 -23.07 -2.89
C THR A 208 -15.42 -22.88 -4.28
N LEU A 209 -16.73 -23.07 -4.39
CA LEU A 209 -17.48 -22.91 -5.64
C LEU A 209 -17.58 -21.44 -6.05
N TYR A 210 -17.80 -20.53 -5.09
CA TYR A 210 -17.78 -19.09 -5.33
C TYR A 210 -16.45 -18.64 -5.94
N GLU A 211 -15.33 -19.05 -5.36
CA GLU A 211 -13.99 -18.77 -5.89
C GLU A 211 -13.76 -19.42 -7.25
N THR A 212 -14.20 -20.66 -7.43
CA THR A 212 -14.07 -21.36 -8.72
C THR A 212 -14.80 -20.62 -9.85
N LEU A 213 -15.94 -19.99 -9.55
CA LEU A 213 -16.75 -19.27 -10.53
C LEU A 213 -16.33 -17.82 -10.75
N THR A 214 -15.77 -17.15 -9.75
CA THR A 214 -15.47 -15.70 -9.80
C THR A 214 -13.98 -15.39 -9.83
N GLY A 215 -13.13 -16.33 -9.43
CA GLY A 215 -11.68 -16.14 -9.24
C GLY A 215 -11.30 -15.58 -7.87
N THR A 216 -12.26 -15.21 -7.02
CA THR A 216 -12.04 -14.61 -5.70
C THR A 216 -12.91 -15.27 -4.64
N THR A 217 -12.44 -15.41 -3.40
CA THR A 217 -13.26 -15.94 -2.29
C THR A 217 -14.42 -15.00 -1.94
N PRO A 218 -15.52 -15.50 -1.34
CA PRO A 218 -16.68 -14.66 -1.02
C PRO A 218 -16.39 -13.57 0.02
N PHE A 219 -15.36 -13.80 0.85
CA PHE A 219 -14.85 -12.83 1.81
C PHE A 219 -13.33 -12.75 1.66
N THR A 220 -12.79 -11.55 1.84
CA THR A 220 -11.36 -11.26 1.90
C THR A 220 -11.10 -10.42 3.15
N GLY A 221 -9.90 -10.50 3.73
CA GLY A 221 -9.60 -9.73 4.94
C GLY A 221 -8.11 -9.60 5.18
N ALA A 222 -7.67 -8.41 5.60
CA ALA A 222 -6.26 -8.11 5.87
C ALA A 222 -5.71 -8.82 7.12
N SER A 223 -6.57 -9.45 7.93
CA SER A 223 -6.18 -10.26 9.08
C SER A 223 -7.13 -11.44 9.31
N ALA A 224 -6.65 -12.44 10.05
CA ALA A 224 -7.46 -13.59 10.46
C ALA A 224 -8.74 -13.16 11.19
N ALA A 225 -8.68 -12.15 12.06
CA ALA A 225 -9.82 -11.66 12.82
C ALA A 225 -10.88 -10.99 11.93
N VAL A 226 -10.46 -10.19 10.94
CA VAL A 226 -11.36 -9.57 9.97
C VAL A 226 -12.05 -10.64 9.14
N LEU A 227 -11.30 -11.62 8.62
CA LEU A 227 -11.86 -12.70 7.83
C LEU A 227 -12.85 -13.58 8.64
N MET A 228 -12.53 -13.86 9.90
CA MET A 228 -13.47 -14.53 10.83
C MET A 228 -14.75 -13.72 11.02
N TYR A 229 -14.61 -12.41 11.24
CA TYR A 229 -15.76 -11.50 11.38
C TYR A 229 -16.63 -11.50 10.13
N SER A 230 -16.04 -11.42 8.93
CA SER A 230 -16.76 -11.46 7.66
C SER A 230 -17.54 -12.76 7.47
N HIS A 231 -16.92 -13.90 7.78
CA HIS A 231 -17.64 -15.17 7.76
C HIS A 231 -18.84 -15.16 8.70
N VAL A 232 -18.75 -14.56 9.90
CA VAL A 232 -19.87 -14.52 10.86
C VAL A 232 -20.95 -13.48 10.51
N HIS A 233 -20.57 -12.30 10.05
CA HIS A 233 -21.46 -11.13 10.03
C HIS A 233 -21.71 -10.50 8.66
N GLU A 234 -20.80 -10.67 7.69
CA GLU A 234 -20.89 -9.97 6.40
C GLU A 234 -21.79 -10.72 5.41
N GLU A 235 -22.64 -10.00 4.69
CA GLU A 235 -23.48 -10.62 3.65
C GLU A 235 -22.65 -11.01 2.42
N VAL A 236 -22.98 -12.14 1.81
CA VAL A 236 -22.28 -12.59 0.61
C VAL A 236 -22.75 -11.78 -0.59
N ARG A 237 -21.81 -11.16 -1.29
CA ARG A 237 -22.10 -10.53 -2.58
C ARG A 237 -22.55 -11.58 -3.61
N PRO A 238 -23.67 -11.40 -4.32
CA PRO A 238 -24.09 -12.33 -5.37
C PRO A 238 -23.00 -12.53 -6.43
N PRO A 239 -22.66 -13.76 -6.81
CA PRO A 239 -21.59 -14.04 -7.78
C PRO A 239 -21.91 -13.49 -9.19
N SER A 240 -23.19 -13.33 -9.56
CA SER A 240 -23.59 -12.70 -10.82
C SER A 240 -23.15 -11.24 -10.95
N GLU A 241 -22.92 -10.53 -9.83
CA GLU A 241 -22.38 -9.17 -9.85
C GLU A 241 -20.90 -9.13 -10.25
N LEU A 242 -20.14 -10.18 -9.94
CA LEU A 242 -18.72 -10.30 -10.28
C LEU A 242 -18.50 -10.96 -11.65
N ARG A 243 -19.42 -11.85 -12.05
CA ARG A 243 -19.37 -12.53 -13.35
C ARG A 243 -20.71 -12.40 -14.08
N PRO A 244 -20.85 -11.36 -14.93
CA PRO A 244 -21.99 -11.23 -15.83
C PRO A 244 -22.16 -12.49 -16.68
N GLY A 245 -23.36 -13.09 -16.65
CA GLY A 245 -23.67 -14.35 -17.33
C GLY A 245 -24.00 -15.53 -16.40
N LEU A 246 -23.80 -15.40 -15.09
CA LEU A 246 -24.39 -16.32 -14.11
C LEU A 246 -25.88 -15.96 -13.90
N GLY A 247 -26.77 -16.91 -14.18
CA GLY A 247 -28.22 -16.72 -13.98
C GLY A 247 -28.62 -16.76 -12.50
N ALA A 248 -29.82 -16.25 -12.19
CA ALA A 248 -30.33 -16.13 -10.80
C ALA A 248 -30.34 -17.44 -9.99
N ALA A 249 -30.39 -18.59 -10.67
CA ALA A 249 -30.31 -19.91 -10.02
C ALA A 249 -28.92 -20.17 -9.37
N TRP A 250 -27.85 -19.58 -9.91
CA TRP A 250 -26.51 -19.64 -9.31
C TRP A 250 -26.42 -18.83 -8.03
N ASP A 251 -26.94 -17.59 -8.04
CA ASP A 251 -26.99 -16.73 -6.85
C ASP A 251 -27.80 -17.41 -5.74
N ALA A 252 -28.99 -17.93 -6.08
CA ALA A 252 -29.86 -18.59 -5.12
C ALA A 252 -29.20 -19.81 -4.44
N LEU A 253 -28.46 -20.62 -5.21
CA LEU A 253 -27.76 -21.78 -4.65
C LEU A 253 -26.56 -21.37 -3.79
N LEU A 254 -25.72 -20.44 -4.27
CA LEU A 254 -24.51 -20.02 -3.55
C LEU A 254 -24.82 -19.25 -2.26
N LEU A 255 -25.83 -18.37 -2.28
CA LEU A 255 -26.27 -17.67 -1.08
C LEU A 255 -26.84 -18.64 -0.04
N ARG A 256 -27.54 -19.70 -0.45
CA ARG A 256 -28.01 -20.75 0.45
C ARG A 256 -26.89 -21.61 1.02
N LEU A 257 -25.89 -21.97 0.21
CA LEU A 257 -24.71 -22.70 0.71
C LEU A 257 -23.92 -21.85 1.72
N LEU A 258 -23.85 -20.53 1.50
CA LEU A 258 -23.13 -19.58 2.33
C LEU A 258 -23.99 -18.91 3.41
N ALA A 259 -25.18 -19.46 3.69
CA ALA A 259 -26.05 -18.95 4.74
C ALA A 259 -25.35 -19.01 6.10
N LYS A 260 -25.53 -17.98 6.92
CA LYS A 260 -24.83 -17.87 8.21
C LYS A 260 -25.30 -18.92 9.20
N GLU A 261 -26.60 -19.14 9.29
CA GLU A 261 -27.18 -20.20 10.12
C GLU A 261 -27.08 -21.57 9.41
N PRO A 262 -26.50 -22.60 10.05
CA PRO A 262 -26.30 -23.92 9.43
C PRO A 262 -27.60 -24.59 8.95
N ALA A 263 -28.74 -24.29 9.58
CA ALA A 263 -30.05 -24.86 9.25
C ALA A 263 -30.62 -24.38 7.92
N ASP A 264 -30.16 -23.23 7.43
CA ASP A 264 -30.64 -22.64 6.17
C ASP A 264 -29.90 -23.22 4.94
N ARG A 265 -28.84 -23.99 5.19
CA ARG A 265 -28.02 -24.61 4.15
C ARG A 265 -28.66 -25.93 3.68
N PRO A 266 -28.64 -26.22 2.37
CA PRO A 266 -29.08 -27.53 1.88
C PRO A 266 -28.14 -28.63 2.38
N ASP A 267 -28.64 -29.87 2.49
CA ASP A 267 -27.77 -31.03 2.64
C ASP A 267 -27.02 -31.33 1.32
N ALA A 268 -26.00 -32.21 1.40
CA ALA A 268 -25.16 -32.53 0.26
C ALA A 268 -25.94 -33.17 -0.91
N THR A 269 -26.98 -33.96 -0.64
CA THR A 269 -27.81 -34.58 -1.70
C THR A 269 -28.64 -33.54 -2.44
N THR A 270 -29.23 -32.60 -1.70
CA THR A 270 -30.04 -31.49 -2.21
C THR A 270 -29.16 -30.52 -3.01
N ALA A 271 -27.97 -30.19 -2.51
CA ALA A 271 -27.00 -29.37 -3.22
C ALA A 271 -26.53 -30.03 -4.53
N ALA A 272 -26.25 -31.34 -4.55
CA ALA A 272 -25.91 -32.07 -5.77
C ALA A 272 -27.03 -32.00 -6.81
N THR A 273 -28.28 -32.21 -6.39
CA THR A 273 -29.45 -32.16 -7.28
C THR A 273 -29.65 -30.77 -7.88
N ALA A 274 -29.42 -29.71 -7.10
CA ALA A 274 -29.48 -28.34 -7.58
C ALA A 274 -28.38 -28.04 -8.60
N LEU A 275 -27.15 -28.52 -8.36
CA LEU A 275 -26.02 -28.38 -9.29
C LEU A 275 -26.25 -29.15 -10.60
N ASP A 276 -26.79 -30.37 -10.53
CA ASP A 276 -27.17 -31.15 -11.72
C ASP A 276 -28.31 -30.50 -12.51
N ALA A 277 -29.16 -29.69 -11.86
CA ALA A 277 -30.19 -28.92 -12.57
C ALA A 277 -29.60 -27.72 -13.34
N LEU A 278 -28.48 -27.16 -12.89
CA LEU A 278 -27.80 -26.03 -13.54
C LEU A 278 -27.03 -26.44 -14.81
N THR A 279 -26.75 -27.74 -14.98
CA THR A 279 -26.04 -28.28 -16.16
C THR A 279 -26.98 -28.83 -17.24
N ARG A 280 -28.30 -28.91 -16.96
CA ARG A 280 -29.29 -29.34 -17.96
C ARG A 280 -29.68 -28.15 -18.85
N PRO A 281 -29.79 -28.35 -20.19
CA PRO A 281 -30.41 -27.35 -21.05
C PRO A 281 -31.84 -27.10 -20.55
N ALA A 282 -32.22 -25.83 -20.39
CA ALA A 282 -33.57 -25.47 -19.99
C ALA A 282 -34.58 -26.11 -20.96
N PRO A 283 -35.65 -26.79 -20.48
CA PRO A 283 -36.74 -27.16 -21.35
C PRO A 283 -37.29 -25.88 -21.96
N GLU A 284 -37.42 -25.85 -23.28
CA GLU A 284 -37.96 -24.73 -24.05
C GLU A 284 -39.33 -24.35 -23.46
N ALA A 285 -39.34 -23.32 -22.62
CA ALA A 285 -40.56 -22.80 -22.06
C ALA A 285 -41.38 -22.26 -23.22
N THR A 286 -42.53 -22.90 -23.45
CA THR A 286 -43.56 -22.49 -24.40
C THR A 286 -43.76 -20.98 -24.35
N ARG A 287 -43.23 -20.28 -25.35
CA ARG A 287 -43.54 -18.88 -25.62
C ARG A 287 -45.04 -18.80 -25.90
N PRO A 288 -45.81 -17.90 -25.26
CA PRO A 288 -47.16 -17.57 -25.73
C PRO A 288 -47.07 -17.09 -27.19
N PRO A 289 -48.07 -17.33 -28.05
CA PRO A 289 -48.01 -16.96 -29.46
C PRO A 289 -47.76 -15.45 -29.59
N ALA A 290 -46.69 -15.11 -30.32
CA ALA A 290 -46.41 -13.73 -30.70
C ALA A 290 -47.53 -13.21 -31.61
N ALA A 291 -48.08 -12.04 -31.27
CA ALA A 291 -48.90 -11.27 -32.20
C ALA A 291 -48.06 -10.89 -33.43
N ALA A 292 -48.68 -10.97 -34.60
CA ALA A 292 -48.04 -10.83 -35.91
C ALA A 292 -47.30 -9.48 -36.09
N PRO A 293 -46.15 -9.46 -36.79
CA PRO A 293 -45.39 -8.23 -37.06
C PRO A 293 -46.04 -7.39 -38.16
N THR A 294 -46.26 -6.11 -37.89
CA THR A 294 -46.52 -5.09 -38.93
C THR A 294 -45.23 -4.71 -39.66
N PRO A 295 -45.25 -4.56 -41.00
CA PRO A 295 -44.06 -4.29 -41.79
C PRO A 295 -43.58 -2.83 -41.67
N PRO A 296 -42.26 -2.57 -41.82
CA PRO A 296 -41.68 -1.23 -41.76
C PRO A 296 -41.92 -0.45 -43.07
N PRO A 297 -42.13 0.88 -43.03
CA PRO A 297 -42.21 1.69 -44.24
C PRO A 297 -40.81 2.07 -44.78
N THR A 298 -40.63 1.84 -46.08
CA THR A 298 -39.47 2.17 -46.92
C THR A 298 -39.40 3.67 -47.26
N PRO A 299 -38.21 4.29 -47.43
CA PRO A 299 -38.07 5.71 -47.76
C PRO A 299 -37.84 5.96 -49.25
N THR A 300 -38.49 6.97 -49.86
CA THR A 300 -37.99 7.70 -51.07
C THR A 300 -38.83 8.99 -51.36
N PRO A 301 -38.40 9.91 -52.26
CA PRO A 301 -37.97 11.29 -51.96
C PRO A 301 -38.91 12.39 -52.51
N THR A 302 -38.62 13.70 -52.26
CA THR A 302 -38.66 14.83 -53.25
C THR A 302 -38.90 16.23 -52.64
N ALA A 303 -37.97 17.14 -52.99
CA ALA A 303 -38.00 18.59 -53.28
C ALA A 303 -38.81 19.66 -52.49
N ALA A 304 -38.14 20.82 -52.34
CA ALA A 304 -38.58 22.12 -51.80
C ALA A 304 -39.51 22.94 -52.75
N PRO A 305 -40.04 24.10 -52.31
CA PRO A 305 -39.31 25.37 -52.54
C PRO A 305 -39.40 26.46 -51.43
N SER A 306 -38.33 27.28 -51.35
CA SER A 306 -38.17 28.76 -51.18
C SER A 306 -39.18 29.60 -50.37
N ALA A 307 -38.86 30.75 -49.73
CA ALA A 307 -37.67 31.61 -49.64
C ALA A 307 -37.83 32.58 -48.44
N ASP A 308 -36.73 32.98 -47.80
CA ASP A 308 -36.33 34.39 -47.70
C ASP A 308 -34.92 34.52 -47.11
N ALA A 309 -34.11 35.36 -47.75
CA ALA A 309 -32.74 35.79 -47.44
C ALA A 309 -32.72 37.34 -47.59
N PRO A 310 -31.59 38.10 -47.57
CA PRO A 310 -30.16 37.79 -47.32
C PRO A 310 -29.55 38.80 -46.27
N SER A 311 -28.25 38.96 -45.97
CA SER A 311 -27.06 39.06 -46.83
C SER A 311 -25.73 39.13 -46.05
N ALA A 312 -24.69 38.61 -46.70
CA ALA A 312 -23.23 38.76 -46.53
C ALA A 312 -22.75 40.21 -46.80
N ALA A 313 -21.48 40.67 -46.78
CA ALA A 313 -20.10 40.18 -46.57
C ALA A 313 -19.16 41.44 -46.42
N THR A 314 -17.94 41.25 -45.90
CA THR A 314 -16.73 42.14 -45.85
C THR A 314 -16.25 42.61 -47.26
N PRO A 315 -15.22 43.49 -47.54
CA PRO A 315 -14.15 44.14 -46.73
C PRO A 315 -13.71 45.60 -47.12
N GLY A 316 -12.74 46.22 -46.38
CA GLY A 316 -11.63 47.00 -46.98
C GLY A 316 -11.41 48.51 -46.66
N ALA A 317 -10.18 48.82 -46.19
CA ALA A 317 -9.32 50.04 -46.34
C ALA A 317 -9.78 51.42 -45.77
N GLU A 318 -9.11 52.13 -44.84
CA GLU A 318 -7.73 52.69 -44.67
C GLU A 318 -7.74 54.26 -44.77
N ALA A 319 -7.63 54.97 -43.62
CA ALA A 319 -6.60 55.99 -43.25
C ALA A 319 -6.80 57.44 -43.78
N PRO A 320 -6.06 58.50 -43.31
CA PRO A 320 -4.90 58.59 -42.38
C PRO A 320 -5.13 59.65 -41.25
N SER A 321 -4.22 60.10 -40.37
CA SER A 321 -2.75 60.22 -40.27
C SER A 321 -2.38 60.51 -38.77
N GLU A 322 -1.39 59.84 -38.17
CA GLU A 322 0.02 60.26 -37.92
C GLU A 322 0.32 60.59 -36.43
N GLY A 323 1.41 60.01 -35.89
CA GLY A 323 2.02 60.52 -34.66
C GLY A 323 2.84 59.57 -33.75
N VAL A 324 3.97 59.03 -34.24
CA VAL A 324 5.29 58.95 -33.53
C VAL A 324 5.49 58.04 -32.26
N ARG A 325 6.50 57.13 -32.32
CA ARG A 325 7.18 56.37 -31.22
C ARG A 325 8.20 57.27 -30.44
N PRO A 326 8.95 56.88 -29.37
CA PRO A 326 9.13 55.60 -28.61
C PRO A 326 9.24 55.76 -27.06
N ALA A 327 9.59 54.66 -26.34
CA ALA A 327 10.56 54.57 -25.23
C ALA A 327 10.07 53.96 -23.89
N ALA A 328 10.90 53.07 -23.35
CA ALA A 328 10.87 52.51 -21.99
C ALA A 328 11.18 53.56 -20.92
N THR A 329 10.76 53.35 -19.66
CA THR A 329 11.51 53.57 -18.39
C THR A 329 10.57 53.44 -17.16
N THR A 330 10.89 52.45 -16.31
CA THR A 330 11.06 52.48 -14.84
C THR A 330 10.22 53.39 -13.92
N SER A 331 9.64 52.76 -12.88
CA SER A 331 9.50 53.17 -11.46
C SER A 331 8.72 54.44 -11.06
N TYR A 332 7.77 54.30 -10.11
CA TYR A 332 7.91 54.80 -8.72
C TYR A 332 6.87 54.18 -7.77
N VAL A 333 7.39 53.49 -6.75
CA VAL A 333 7.03 53.41 -5.31
C VAL A 333 5.59 53.76 -4.88
N LEU A 334 4.93 52.80 -4.21
CA LEU A 334 3.90 53.08 -3.20
C LEU A 334 4.37 52.64 -1.81
N ALA A 335 4.13 53.52 -0.84
CA ALA A 335 4.60 53.51 0.54
C ALA A 335 4.02 52.38 1.43
N PRO A 336 4.70 52.02 2.54
CA PRO A 336 4.26 50.95 3.43
C PRO A 336 3.05 51.36 4.31
N PRO A 337 2.14 50.43 4.67
CA PRO A 337 1.10 50.70 5.64
C PRO A 337 1.65 50.70 7.07
N ARG A 338 1.16 51.68 7.84
CA ARG A 338 1.48 51.98 9.25
C ARG A 338 1.09 50.84 10.18
N ARG A 339 1.97 50.54 11.14
CA ARG A 339 1.65 49.79 12.37
C ARG A 339 0.96 50.73 13.37
N THR A 340 -0.24 50.37 13.80
CA THR A 340 -0.90 50.93 14.99
C THR A 340 -0.49 50.09 16.20
N GLY A 341 0.36 50.64 17.06
CA GLY A 341 0.56 50.16 18.42
C GLY A 341 -0.25 51.00 19.41
N PRO A 342 -0.67 50.46 20.57
CA PRO A 342 -1.34 51.23 21.61
C PRO A 342 -0.37 52.19 22.33
N ALA A 343 -0.90 53.35 22.73
CA ALA A 343 -0.19 54.46 23.35
C ALA A 343 0.25 54.21 24.82
N PRO A 344 1.35 54.83 25.31
CA PRO A 344 1.78 54.78 26.70
C PRO A 344 1.40 56.05 27.51
N ALA A 345 1.35 55.93 28.84
CA ALA A 345 1.28 57.02 29.83
C ALA A 345 2.61 57.13 30.63
N PRO A 346 2.94 58.27 31.30
CA PRO A 346 4.27 58.89 31.18
C PRO A 346 5.09 58.89 32.52
N PRO A 347 6.18 59.68 32.73
CA PRO A 347 7.52 59.12 32.99
C PRO A 347 8.23 59.65 34.27
N ALA A 348 9.39 59.09 34.64
CA ALA A 348 10.41 59.85 35.38
C ALA A 348 11.86 59.29 35.26
N ARG A 349 12.71 60.06 34.54
CA ARG A 349 14.15 60.38 34.81
C ARG A 349 15.16 59.24 34.54
N ARG A 350 16.31 59.44 33.87
CA ARG A 350 17.13 60.62 33.51
C ARG A 350 18.18 60.22 32.44
N ARG A 351 18.37 61.08 31.42
CA ARG A 351 19.61 61.59 30.74
C ARG A 351 20.82 60.62 30.54
N LEU A 352 21.59 60.59 29.44
CA LEU A 352 22.16 61.67 28.61
C LEU A 352 22.72 61.11 27.26
N TRP A 353 22.43 61.83 26.15
CA TRP A 353 23.30 62.29 25.04
C TRP A 353 24.18 61.34 24.16
N LEU A 354 23.88 61.43 22.84
CA LEU A 354 24.76 61.71 21.68
C LEU A 354 25.37 60.60 20.77
N THR A 355 24.80 60.58 19.56
CA THR A 355 25.39 60.63 18.19
C THR A 355 26.19 59.46 17.60
N ALA A 356 25.51 58.80 16.66
CA ALA A 356 25.72 58.86 15.20
C ALA A 356 26.94 58.18 14.54
N ALA A 357 26.59 57.16 13.74
CA ALA A 357 26.95 56.93 12.32
C ALA A 357 28.43 56.77 11.91
N ALA A 358 28.78 55.60 11.36
CA ALA A 358 28.89 55.38 9.90
C ALA A 358 29.44 53.98 9.55
N ALA A 359 28.70 53.34 8.65
CA ALA A 359 28.99 52.29 7.66
C ALA A 359 30.41 51.74 7.38
N VAL A 360 30.38 50.47 6.92
CA VAL A 360 31.17 49.82 5.83
C VAL A 360 32.13 48.68 6.23
N ALA A 361 31.71 47.49 5.77
CA ALA A 361 32.45 46.35 5.22
C ALA A 361 33.27 45.40 6.10
N ALA A 362 32.89 44.13 5.92
CA ALA A 362 33.74 42.95 5.72
C ALA A 362 34.63 42.48 6.88
N GLY A 363 34.40 41.23 7.29
CA GLY A 363 35.39 40.49 8.06
C GLY A 363 34.74 39.46 8.97
N ALA A 364 34.59 38.25 8.45
CA ALA A 364 34.66 36.97 9.16
C ALA A 364 34.48 36.97 10.69
N LEU A 365 33.51 36.20 11.18
CA LEU A 365 33.79 35.27 12.28
C LEU A 365 32.84 34.07 12.21
N ALA A 366 33.45 32.91 12.03
CA ALA A 366 32.85 31.64 12.42
C ALA A 366 32.73 31.55 13.95
N ALA A 367 31.93 30.57 14.37
CA ALA A 367 31.80 30.01 15.71
C ALA A 367 30.69 30.59 16.62
N THR A 368 29.50 29.98 16.44
CA THR A 368 28.70 29.32 17.50
C THR A 368 28.29 30.12 18.74
N LEU A 369 26.97 30.38 18.84
CA LEU A 369 26.13 29.96 19.99
C LEU A 369 24.64 30.25 19.72
N ALA A 370 23.80 29.25 20.01
CA ALA A 370 22.33 29.19 20.02
C ALA A 370 21.64 29.30 18.63
N VAL A 371 20.96 28.27 18.10
CA VAL A 371 19.80 27.60 18.69
C VAL A 371 19.78 26.10 18.35
N THR A 372 20.05 25.26 19.34
CA THR A 372 19.42 23.94 19.47
C THR A 372 18.92 23.84 20.91
N GLN A 373 17.64 23.57 21.09
CA GLN A 373 17.19 22.73 22.20
C GLN A 373 16.36 21.59 21.58
N PRO A 374 16.93 20.38 21.55
CA PRO A 374 16.26 19.18 21.06
C PRO A 374 15.42 18.52 22.15
N TRP A 375 14.58 17.62 21.67
CA TRP A 375 13.85 16.60 22.40
C TRP A 375 14.74 15.93 23.45
N ARG A 376 14.24 15.84 24.69
CA ARG A 376 14.91 15.17 25.81
C ARG A 376 14.46 13.71 25.89
N ASP A 377 15.40 12.80 25.69
CA ASP A 377 15.34 11.43 26.19
C ASP A 377 15.56 11.41 27.71
N THR A 378 14.78 10.59 28.42
CA THR A 378 15.01 10.24 29.83
C THR A 378 15.29 8.74 29.92
N GLY A 379 16.42 8.38 30.54
CA GLY A 379 16.82 6.99 30.79
C GLY A 379 18.34 6.81 30.81
N GLY A 380 18.97 7.06 31.96
CA GLY A 380 20.42 7.28 32.08
C GLY A 380 21.31 6.04 32.21
N GLY A 381 22.62 6.30 32.23
CA GLY A 381 23.67 5.33 32.59
C GLY A 381 24.98 5.58 31.84
N GLY A 382 25.76 6.56 32.28
CA GLY A 382 26.97 7.02 31.59
C GLY A 382 28.24 6.16 31.77
N ALA A 383 29.16 6.31 30.82
CA ALA A 383 30.60 6.34 31.06
C ALA A 383 31.27 7.09 29.90
N ALA A 384 31.94 8.19 30.23
CA ALA A 384 32.71 9.00 29.30
C ALA A 384 34.05 8.31 28.97
N GLY A 385 34.44 8.35 27.70
CA GLY A 385 35.78 8.03 27.22
C GLY A 385 36.04 8.78 25.92
N GLY A 386 36.86 9.82 25.98
CA GLY A 386 37.19 10.68 24.85
C GLY A 386 38.03 9.98 23.78
N GLY A 387 37.81 10.38 22.53
CA GLY A 387 38.64 10.06 21.37
C GLY A 387 38.35 11.07 20.27
N GLY A 388 39.40 11.73 19.77
CA GLY A 388 39.35 12.91 18.92
C GLY A 388 38.57 12.76 17.62
N PHE A 389 38.03 13.89 17.17
CA PHE A 389 37.52 14.06 15.82
C PHE A 389 38.69 14.04 14.83
N ASP A 390 38.83 12.94 14.11
CA ASP A 390 39.57 12.87 12.86
C ASP A 390 38.59 12.85 11.68
N GLY A 391 38.96 13.54 10.61
CA GLY A 391 38.08 13.99 9.52
C GLY A 391 37.18 12.91 8.89
N THR A 392 35.86 13.10 9.02
CA THR A 392 34.84 12.33 8.30
C THR A 392 34.56 12.93 6.93
N ALA A 393 35.45 12.69 5.97
CA ALA A 393 35.11 12.74 4.55
C ALA A 393 34.62 11.33 4.15
N GLY A 394 33.30 11.14 3.99
CA GLY A 394 32.74 9.92 3.39
C GLY A 394 31.50 9.28 4.04
N THR A 395 31.01 9.79 5.18
CA THR A 395 29.81 9.22 5.83
C THR A 395 28.54 9.96 5.41
N VAL A 396 27.48 9.23 5.02
CA VAL A 396 26.12 9.77 4.89
C VAL A 396 25.45 9.73 6.25
N ALA A 397 24.67 10.76 6.57
CA ALA A 397 23.86 10.76 7.77
C ALA A 397 22.89 9.56 7.79
N PRO A 398 22.75 8.87 8.93
CA PRO A 398 21.86 7.72 9.05
C PRO A 398 20.38 8.08 8.85
N ALA A 399 20.01 9.33 9.12
CA ALA A 399 18.69 9.89 8.84
C ALA A 399 18.81 11.02 7.82
N ALA A 400 17.90 11.06 6.84
CA ALA A 400 17.71 12.23 6.01
C ALA A 400 16.78 13.22 6.71
N HIS A 401 16.99 14.52 6.44
CA HIS A 401 16.12 15.62 6.85
C HIS A 401 15.54 16.32 5.61
N PRO A 402 14.61 15.69 4.87
CA PRO A 402 14.07 16.27 3.64
C PRO A 402 13.30 17.58 3.85
N GLU A 403 12.89 17.91 5.07
CA GLU A 403 12.36 19.23 5.43
C GLU A 403 13.36 20.38 5.22
N THR A 404 14.64 20.05 5.03
CA THR A 404 15.73 20.98 4.70
C THR A 404 15.99 21.11 3.20
N LEU A 405 15.18 20.46 2.36
CA LEU A 405 15.38 20.35 0.92
C LEU A 405 15.68 21.69 0.25
N THR A 406 16.78 21.71 -0.51
CA THR A 406 17.17 22.83 -1.38
C THR A 406 17.56 22.33 -2.77
N GLU A 407 17.56 23.22 -3.76
CA GLU A 407 18.15 22.91 -5.06
C GLU A 407 19.68 22.75 -4.96
N GLY A 408 20.19 21.72 -5.64
CA GLY A 408 21.60 21.47 -5.82
C GLY A 408 22.15 22.11 -7.10
N THR A 409 23.48 22.19 -7.18
CA THR A 409 24.18 22.70 -8.36
C THR A 409 24.47 21.60 -9.38
N ALA A 410 24.89 21.97 -10.59
CA ALA A 410 25.42 21.01 -11.56
C ALA A 410 26.66 20.24 -11.03
N ALA A 411 27.40 20.81 -10.07
CA ALA A 411 28.51 20.11 -9.41
C ALA A 411 28.00 19.04 -8.42
N ASP A 412 26.93 19.32 -7.70
CA ASP A 412 26.30 18.35 -6.79
C ASP A 412 25.75 17.12 -7.53
N SER A 413 25.37 17.30 -8.79
CA SER A 413 24.89 16.27 -9.72
C SER A 413 25.99 15.39 -10.32
N ARG A 414 27.28 15.67 -10.09
CA ARG A 414 28.37 14.85 -10.64
C ARG A 414 28.60 13.60 -9.81
N GLY A 415 28.81 12.47 -10.50
CA GLY A 415 29.33 11.26 -9.89
C GLY A 415 30.87 11.26 -9.82
N PRO A 416 31.46 10.23 -9.22
CA PRO A 416 30.77 9.18 -8.49
C PRO A 416 30.20 9.65 -7.15
N ALA A 417 29.21 8.93 -6.63
CA ALA A 417 28.73 9.12 -5.27
C ALA A 417 29.91 9.04 -4.29
N PRO A 418 29.95 9.90 -3.24
CA PRO A 418 31.05 9.89 -2.28
C PRO A 418 31.30 8.50 -1.72
N ALA A 419 32.56 8.06 -1.78
CA ALA A 419 32.97 6.77 -1.24
C ALA A 419 32.73 6.74 0.28
N VAL A 420 32.28 5.59 0.77
CA VAL A 420 32.08 5.36 2.19
C VAL A 420 33.35 4.75 2.77
N ASN A 421 33.95 5.44 3.75
CA ASN A 421 35.18 4.97 4.40
C ASN A 421 34.95 3.60 5.07
N GLY A 422 35.87 2.66 4.86
CA GLY A 422 35.77 1.28 5.36
C GLY A 422 34.83 0.37 4.57
N ALA A 423 34.07 0.87 3.59
CA ALA A 423 33.18 0.04 2.78
C ALA A 423 33.96 -0.82 1.78
N ARG A 424 33.62 -2.11 1.71
CA ARG A 424 34.17 -3.05 0.73
C ARG A 424 33.09 -3.42 -0.29
N ARG A 425 33.49 -3.50 -1.55
CA ARG A 425 32.64 -4.09 -2.59
C ARG A 425 32.56 -5.60 -2.36
N GLY A 426 31.35 -6.14 -2.39
CA GLY A 426 31.11 -7.57 -2.27
C GLY A 426 29.86 -7.90 -1.46
N GLY A 427 29.44 -9.16 -1.55
CA GLY A 427 28.45 -9.74 -0.66
C GLY A 427 27.02 -9.72 -1.21
N ARG A 428 26.13 -10.36 -0.46
CA ARG A 428 24.70 -10.50 -0.79
C ARG A 428 23.88 -9.91 0.34
N VAL A 429 22.83 -9.17 -0.01
CA VAL A 429 21.87 -8.62 0.94
C VAL A 429 20.50 -9.18 0.61
N ALA A 430 19.78 -9.68 1.61
CA ALA A 430 18.38 -10.05 1.47
C ALA A 430 17.48 -8.92 2.01
N VAL A 431 16.44 -8.61 1.27
CA VAL A 431 15.37 -7.70 1.70
C VAL A 431 14.11 -8.52 1.87
N VAL A 432 13.41 -8.37 2.99
CA VAL A 432 12.19 -9.12 3.26
C VAL A 432 11.04 -8.15 3.46
N GLU A 433 10.03 -8.23 2.59
CA GLU A 433 8.82 -7.42 2.65
C GLU A 433 7.59 -8.30 2.86
N SER A 434 6.57 -7.72 3.50
CA SER A 434 5.25 -8.35 3.56
C SER A 434 4.51 -8.25 2.23
N SER A 435 4.79 -7.23 1.42
CA SER A 435 4.15 -7.05 0.11
C SER A 435 5.02 -6.23 -0.83
N LEU A 436 5.17 -6.73 -2.06
CA LEU A 436 5.66 -6.01 -3.23
C LEU A 436 4.73 -6.32 -4.39
N THR A 437 4.36 -5.30 -5.15
CA THR A 437 3.29 -5.43 -6.14
C THR A 437 3.83 -5.42 -7.57
N THR A 438 5.00 -4.81 -7.79
CA THR A 438 5.52 -4.62 -9.15
C THR A 438 7.04 -4.44 -9.19
N VAL A 439 7.60 -4.73 -10.35
CA VAL A 439 8.98 -4.37 -10.73
C VAL A 439 9.02 -3.31 -11.85
N ASP A 440 7.86 -2.95 -12.42
CA ASP A 440 7.76 -1.88 -13.42
C ASP A 440 7.68 -0.52 -12.72
N PRO A 441 8.63 0.41 -12.97
CA PRO A 441 8.62 1.74 -12.36
C PRO A 441 7.35 2.54 -12.70
N GLY A 442 6.69 2.29 -13.83
CA GLY A 442 5.45 2.99 -14.18
C GLY A 442 4.26 2.65 -13.28
N ASN A 443 4.34 1.55 -12.51
CA ASN A 443 3.30 1.12 -11.57
C ASN A 443 3.79 1.12 -10.10
N ALA A 444 5.03 1.56 -9.85
CA ALA A 444 5.66 1.47 -8.53
C ALA A 444 5.20 2.62 -7.61
N GLN A 445 4.12 2.41 -6.86
CA GLN A 445 3.52 3.42 -5.98
C GLN A 445 3.65 3.08 -4.49
N ALA A 446 3.69 1.80 -4.14
CA ALA A 446 3.92 1.40 -2.76
C ALA A 446 5.38 1.67 -2.37
N ALA A 447 5.61 2.04 -1.12
CA ALA A 447 6.95 2.42 -0.66
C ALA A 447 8.02 1.36 -0.93
N GLY A 448 7.67 0.07 -0.85
CA GLY A 448 8.58 -1.04 -1.14
C GLY A 448 8.95 -1.12 -2.62
N ASP A 449 7.97 -0.93 -3.51
CA ASP A 449 8.17 -0.90 -4.96
C ASP A 449 9.05 0.28 -5.36
N VAL A 450 8.88 1.45 -4.72
CA VAL A 450 9.72 2.63 -4.93
C VAL A 450 11.17 2.37 -4.47
N LYS A 451 11.40 1.81 -3.28
CA LYS A 451 12.76 1.51 -2.82
C LYS A 451 13.44 0.43 -3.68
N LEU A 452 12.69 -0.57 -4.15
CA LEU A 452 13.16 -1.54 -5.15
C LEU A 452 13.55 -0.85 -6.46
N SER A 453 12.67 0.04 -6.96
CA SER A 453 12.89 0.81 -8.17
C SER A 453 14.16 1.66 -8.06
N GLN A 454 14.42 2.30 -6.92
CA GLN A 454 15.63 3.10 -6.71
C GLN A 454 16.94 2.29 -6.79
N LEU A 455 16.91 0.97 -6.55
CA LEU A 455 18.08 0.11 -6.74
C LEU A 455 18.32 -0.23 -8.22
N ALA A 456 17.24 -0.49 -8.96
CA ALA A 456 17.31 -0.97 -10.35
C ALA A 456 17.33 0.17 -11.38
N TYR A 457 16.70 1.30 -11.09
CA TYR A 457 16.48 2.40 -12.02
C TYR A 457 17.07 3.71 -11.47
N ARG A 458 17.54 4.54 -12.40
CA ARG A 458 17.87 5.94 -12.19
C ARG A 458 16.75 6.80 -12.74
N SER A 459 16.56 7.96 -12.13
CA SER A 459 15.53 8.93 -12.53
C SER A 459 16.17 10.19 -13.12
N LEU A 460 15.39 11.13 -13.66
CA LEU A 460 15.93 12.40 -14.17
C LEU A 460 16.69 13.16 -13.08
N THR A 461 16.06 13.30 -11.92
CA THR A 461 16.62 13.94 -10.73
C THR A 461 16.73 12.93 -9.58
N GLY A 462 17.26 13.36 -8.45
CA GLY A 462 17.32 12.55 -7.24
C GLY A 462 17.55 13.38 -5.99
N LEU A 463 17.24 12.80 -4.83
CA LEU A 463 17.45 13.43 -3.53
C LEU A 463 18.79 12.98 -2.94
N LYS A 464 19.73 13.91 -2.85
CA LYS A 464 21.07 13.68 -2.31
C LYS A 464 21.13 14.13 -0.87
N THR A 465 21.32 13.18 0.03
CA THR A 465 21.57 13.51 1.44
C THR A 465 23.06 13.78 1.69
N LEU A 466 23.32 14.87 2.40
CA LEU A 466 24.65 15.32 2.80
C LEU A 466 25.06 14.70 4.15
N PRO A 467 26.35 14.79 4.53
CA PRO A 467 26.83 14.21 5.79
C PRO A 467 26.15 14.75 7.06
N ASP A 468 25.61 15.97 7.01
CA ASP A 468 24.85 16.59 8.10
C ASP A 468 23.35 16.22 8.09
N GLY A 469 22.93 15.37 7.15
CA GLY A 469 21.54 14.93 6.99
C GLY A 469 20.68 15.88 6.14
N THR A 470 21.19 17.05 5.76
CA THR A 470 20.45 17.95 4.86
C THR A 470 20.32 17.36 3.47
N VAL A 471 19.26 17.74 2.74
CA VAL A 471 18.92 17.12 1.45
C VAL A 471 19.00 18.15 0.32
N ARG A 472 19.60 17.76 -0.80
CA ARG A 472 19.62 18.53 -2.04
C ARG A 472 18.92 17.80 -3.18
N LEU A 473 18.09 18.49 -3.94
CA LEU A 473 17.63 18.03 -5.24
C LEU A 473 18.78 18.15 -6.25
N VAL A 474 19.20 17.04 -6.86
CA VAL A 474 20.29 17.00 -7.84
C VAL A 474 19.83 16.32 -9.12
N GLY A 475 20.59 16.51 -10.21
CA GLY A 475 20.44 15.71 -11.42
C GLY A 475 20.97 14.30 -11.21
N ASP A 476 20.13 13.28 -11.41
CA ASP A 476 20.56 11.88 -11.43
C ASP A 476 20.94 11.49 -12.86
N LEU A 477 20.02 11.21 -13.77
CA LEU A 477 20.34 11.07 -15.20
C LEU A 477 20.60 12.43 -15.85
N ALA A 478 19.96 13.49 -15.36
CA ALA A 478 20.23 14.86 -15.78
C ALA A 478 21.53 15.41 -15.18
N ASP A 479 22.13 16.41 -15.82
CA ASP A 479 23.33 17.11 -15.34
C ASP A 479 23.05 18.19 -14.27
N GLY A 480 21.77 18.45 -13.96
CA GLY A 480 21.29 19.38 -12.95
C GLY A 480 19.85 19.07 -12.50
N PRO A 481 19.31 19.81 -11.52
CA PRO A 481 17.95 19.61 -11.00
C PRO A 481 16.83 20.08 -11.94
N GLY A 482 17.17 20.62 -13.12
CA GLY A 482 16.23 21.18 -14.10
C GLY A 482 16.31 22.71 -14.18
N ALA A 483 16.22 23.25 -15.39
CA ALA A 483 16.10 24.68 -15.63
C ALA A 483 14.62 25.06 -15.76
N VAL A 484 14.18 26.01 -14.94
CA VAL A 484 12.79 26.47 -14.88
C VAL A 484 12.62 27.72 -15.72
N SER A 485 11.57 27.75 -16.55
CA SER A 485 11.15 28.92 -17.32
C SER A 485 9.63 29.03 -17.36
N ASP A 486 9.12 30.07 -18.02
CA ASP A 486 7.68 30.32 -18.17
C ASP A 486 6.91 30.37 -16.83
N GLY A 487 7.54 31.01 -15.83
CA GLY A 487 6.96 31.17 -14.49
C GLY A 487 6.66 29.84 -13.78
N GLY A 488 7.50 28.81 -13.98
CA GLY A 488 7.33 27.50 -13.32
C GLY A 488 6.56 26.47 -14.13
N ARG A 489 6.13 26.81 -15.36
CA ARG A 489 5.38 25.89 -16.25
C ARG A 489 6.26 25.09 -17.18
N THR A 490 7.50 25.52 -17.44
CA THR A 490 8.40 24.80 -18.35
C THR A 490 9.64 24.37 -17.59
N TRP A 491 9.95 23.07 -17.65
CA TRP A 491 11.10 22.47 -17.00
C TRP A 491 11.98 21.76 -18.04
N THR A 492 13.23 22.21 -18.19
CA THR A 492 14.19 21.65 -19.14
C THR A 492 15.30 20.89 -18.43
N PHE A 493 15.55 19.66 -18.88
CA PHE A 493 16.59 18.77 -18.35
C PHE A 493 17.53 18.34 -19.46
N ARG A 494 18.83 18.32 -19.16
CA ARG A 494 19.85 17.81 -20.07
C ARG A 494 20.45 16.53 -19.52
N LEU A 495 20.30 15.44 -20.25
CA LEU A 495 20.84 14.12 -19.89
C LEU A 495 22.36 14.13 -19.92
N LYS A 496 23.01 13.42 -19.00
CA LYS A 496 24.46 13.17 -19.00
C LYS A 496 24.88 12.35 -20.24
N PRO A 497 26.13 12.47 -20.72
CA PRO A 497 26.58 11.73 -21.89
C PRO A 497 26.76 10.25 -21.57
N GLY A 498 26.62 9.39 -22.58
CA GLY A 498 27.03 7.99 -22.51
C GLY A 498 26.15 7.06 -21.67
N LEU A 499 25.00 7.53 -21.18
CA LEU A 499 24.05 6.74 -20.40
C LEU A 499 23.53 5.54 -21.20
N ARG A 500 23.45 4.37 -20.55
CA ARG A 500 22.99 3.12 -21.16
C ARG A 500 22.10 2.33 -20.21
N TYR A 501 21.15 1.59 -20.78
CA TYR A 501 20.45 0.50 -20.11
C TYR A 501 21.38 -0.71 -19.91
N ASP A 502 20.97 -1.65 -19.07
CA ASP A 502 21.65 -2.93 -18.87
C ASP A 502 21.72 -3.79 -20.13
N THR A 503 20.75 -3.63 -21.04
CA THR A 503 20.75 -4.22 -22.40
C THR A 503 21.85 -3.64 -23.30
N GLY A 504 22.41 -2.48 -22.94
CA GLY A 504 23.40 -1.74 -23.72
C GLY A 504 22.80 -0.68 -24.65
N GLU A 505 21.47 -0.61 -24.80
CA GLU A 505 20.79 0.47 -25.53
C GLU A 505 21.13 1.84 -24.90
N PRO A 506 21.39 2.90 -25.68
CA PRO A 506 21.58 4.24 -25.13
C PRO A 506 20.27 4.80 -24.55
N VAL A 507 20.35 5.48 -23.40
CA VAL A 507 19.21 6.23 -22.84
C VAL A 507 19.03 7.52 -23.62
N ARG A 508 17.81 7.79 -24.10
CA ARG A 508 17.47 8.98 -24.89
C ARG A 508 16.36 9.80 -24.23
N ALA A 509 16.29 11.07 -24.59
CA ALA A 509 15.21 11.97 -24.17
C ALA A 509 13.81 11.42 -24.53
N GLY A 510 13.67 10.78 -25.70
CA GLY A 510 12.43 10.15 -26.15
C GLY A 510 11.90 9.02 -25.24
N ASP A 511 12.76 8.44 -24.40
CA ASP A 511 12.39 7.36 -23.48
C ASP A 511 11.57 7.87 -22.29
N PHE A 512 11.71 9.15 -21.93
CA PHE A 512 10.90 9.78 -20.87
C PHE A 512 9.49 10.07 -21.37
N ALA A 513 9.35 10.56 -22.60
CA ALA A 513 8.04 10.71 -23.22
C ALA A 513 7.32 9.34 -23.29
N HIS A 514 8.01 8.30 -23.76
CA HIS A 514 7.47 6.94 -23.81
C HIS A 514 7.09 6.41 -22.42
N ALA A 515 7.93 6.64 -21.39
CA ALA A 515 7.61 6.25 -20.03
C ALA A 515 6.31 6.89 -19.52
N VAL A 516 6.12 8.19 -19.76
CA VAL A 516 4.89 8.90 -19.39
C VAL A 516 3.69 8.37 -20.18
N GLU A 517 3.82 8.25 -21.52
CA GLU A 517 2.76 7.77 -22.41
C GLU A 517 2.27 6.37 -22.04
N ARG A 518 3.19 5.44 -21.73
CA ARG A 518 2.85 4.08 -21.27
C ARG A 518 1.90 4.11 -20.08
N THR A 519 2.14 5.03 -19.15
CA THR A 519 1.38 5.08 -17.90
C THR A 519 -0.03 5.64 -18.04
N LEU A 520 -0.40 6.18 -19.21
CA LEU A 520 -1.77 6.59 -19.52
C LEU A 520 -2.66 5.40 -19.95
N ASP A 521 -2.06 4.23 -20.17
CA ASP A 521 -2.81 3.01 -20.45
C ASP A 521 -3.59 2.53 -19.21
N PRO A 522 -4.86 2.08 -19.37
CA PRO A 522 -5.70 1.62 -18.26
C PRO A 522 -5.11 0.46 -17.43
N ALA A 523 -4.13 -0.27 -17.96
CA ALA A 523 -3.46 -1.35 -17.24
C ALA A 523 -2.61 -0.85 -16.06
N PHE A 524 -2.11 0.39 -16.12
CA PHE A 524 -1.35 1.00 -15.03
C PHE A 524 -2.29 1.57 -13.97
N SER A 525 -1.89 1.51 -12.70
CA SER A 525 -2.63 2.19 -11.65
C SER A 525 -2.71 3.70 -11.97
N ALA A 526 -3.90 4.26 -11.71
CA ALA A 526 -4.16 5.68 -11.77
C ALA A 526 -3.65 6.43 -10.52
N ASP A 527 -2.87 5.78 -9.64
CA ASP A 527 -2.46 6.41 -8.38
C ASP A 527 -1.23 7.35 -8.50
N ASP A 528 -0.50 7.37 -9.63
CA ASP A 528 0.56 8.38 -9.86
C ASP A 528 -0.06 9.72 -10.28
N ASP A 529 -0.57 10.43 -9.28
CA ASP A 529 -1.39 11.61 -9.49
C ASP A 529 -0.53 12.86 -9.76
N LEU A 530 0.59 13.07 -9.06
CA LEU A 530 1.26 14.37 -9.11
C LEU A 530 1.86 14.68 -10.49
N MET A 531 2.68 13.80 -11.07
CA MET A 531 3.30 14.09 -12.37
C MET A 531 2.23 14.19 -13.47
N ARG A 532 1.32 13.22 -13.54
CA ARG A 532 0.28 13.18 -14.59
C ARG A 532 -0.69 14.34 -14.47
N ARG A 533 -1.13 14.70 -13.26
CA ARG A 533 -2.00 15.86 -13.03
C ARG A 533 -1.33 17.17 -13.45
N ARG A 534 -0.03 17.32 -13.19
CA ARG A 534 0.70 18.54 -13.61
C ARG A 534 0.88 18.62 -15.13
N LEU A 535 0.97 17.50 -15.83
CA LEU A 535 1.07 17.47 -17.31
C LEU A 535 -0.29 17.59 -18.00
N LEU A 536 -1.30 16.86 -17.52
CA LEU A 536 -2.63 16.77 -18.12
C LEU A 536 -3.57 17.92 -17.73
N GLY A 537 -3.30 18.58 -16.59
CA GLY A 537 -4.23 19.49 -15.95
C GLY A 537 -5.45 18.78 -15.37
N LEU A 538 -6.30 19.52 -14.65
CA LEU A 538 -7.40 18.95 -13.86
C LEU A 538 -8.44 18.20 -14.71
N SER A 539 -8.80 18.74 -15.88
CA SER A 539 -9.79 18.13 -16.79
C SER A 539 -9.25 16.92 -17.58
N GLY A 540 -7.93 16.75 -17.64
CA GLY A 540 -7.27 15.55 -18.17
C GLY A 540 -7.02 14.51 -17.07
N ALA A 541 -6.76 14.94 -15.84
CA ALA A 541 -6.60 14.09 -14.66
C ALA A 541 -7.90 13.34 -14.30
N GLU A 542 -9.08 13.92 -14.53
CA GLU A 542 -10.36 13.21 -14.35
C GLU A 542 -10.54 12.00 -15.30
N ARG A 543 -9.74 11.94 -16.38
CA ARG A 543 -9.80 10.91 -17.42
C ARG A 543 -8.59 9.97 -17.42
N MET A 544 -7.77 9.95 -16.36
CA MET A 544 -6.41 9.35 -16.29
C MET A 544 -6.17 8.01 -16.99
N SER A 545 -7.21 7.18 -17.17
CA SER A 545 -7.16 5.97 -17.98
C SER A 545 -7.60 6.26 -19.43
N GLY A 546 -6.69 6.09 -20.40
CA GLY A 546 -6.96 6.25 -21.83
C GLY A 546 -6.89 7.69 -22.34
N ALA A 547 -6.38 8.62 -21.52
CA ALA A 547 -6.06 9.97 -21.96
C ALA A 547 -4.84 9.98 -22.90
N GLU A 548 -4.78 10.97 -23.79
CA GLU A 548 -3.58 11.27 -24.57
C GLU A 548 -2.85 12.46 -23.93
N LEU A 549 -1.51 12.44 -23.94
CA LEU A 549 -0.75 13.62 -23.56
C LEU A 549 -1.09 14.78 -24.50
N PRO A 550 -1.27 16.01 -23.98
CA PRO A 550 -1.33 17.19 -24.82
C PRO A 550 -0.10 17.23 -25.74
N SER A 551 -0.31 17.58 -27.01
CA SER A 551 0.79 17.69 -27.96
C SER A 551 1.87 18.62 -27.42
N GLY A 552 3.10 18.12 -27.35
CA GLY A 552 4.24 18.88 -26.81
C GLY A 552 4.33 18.94 -25.29
N ALA A 553 3.48 18.24 -24.51
CA ALA A 553 3.59 18.20 -23.05
C ALA A 553 4.96 17.68 -22.58
N VAL A 554 5.54 16.73 -23.32
CA VAL A 554 6.93 16.28 -23.16
C VAL A 554 7.66 16.45 -24.50
N GLY A 555 8.43 17.52 -24.61
CA GLY A 555 9.27 17.82 -25.77
C GLY A 555 10.64 17.16 -25.68
N THR A 556 11.13 16.65 -26.81
CA THR A 556 12.49 16.10 -26.92
C THR A 556 13.22 16.72 -28.11
N PRO A 557 13.73 17.97 -28.00
CA PRO A 557 14.35 18.68 -29.12
C PRO A 557 15.55 17.95 -29.73
N ASP A 558 16.22 17.14 -28.92
CA ASP A 558 17.32 16.27 -29.31
C ASP A 558 17.37 15.04 -28.38
N ASP A 559 18.28 14.09 -28.65
CA ASP A 559 18.43 12.83 -27.90
C ASP A 559 18.79 13.02 -26.42
N ARG A 560 19.20 14.22 -25.98
CA ARG A 560 19.68 14.51 -24.62
C ARG A 560 18.92 15.63 -23.91
N THR A 561 17.94 16.25 -24.54
CA THR A 561 17.18 17.35 -23.95
C THR A 561 15.73 16.93 -23.78
N VAL A 562 15.24 16.91 -22.54
CA VAL A 562 13.83 16.66 -22.21
C VAL A 562 13.22 17.95 -21.69
N VAL A 563 12.07 18.34 -22.22
CA VAL A 563 11.34 19.55 -21.83
C VAL A 563 9.94 19.15 -21.41
N PHE A 564 9.54 19.49 -20.18
CA PHE A 564 8.17 19.29 -19.71
C PHE A 564 7.43 20.62 -19.74
N HIS A 565 6.24 20.62 -20.33
CA HIS A 565 5.32 21.75 -20.35
C HIS A 565 4.10 21.41 -19.48
N LEU A 566 4.01 22.05 -18.33
CA LEU A 566 3.00 21.79 -17.31
C LEU A 566 1.74 22.63 -17.54
N ALA A 567 0.58 22.09 -17.17
CA ALA A 567 -0.70 22.78 -17.23
C ALA A 567 -0.81 23.95 -16.24
N ALA A 568 -0.05 23.89 -15.14
CA ALA A 568 0.02 24.94 -14.11
C ALA A 568 1.45 25.07 -13.57
N PRO A 569 1.83 26.23 -13.00
CA PRO A 569 3.11 26.41 -12.32
C PRO A 569 3.32 25.34 -11.24
N CYS A 570 4.56 24.87 -11.09
CA CYS A 570 4.93 23.91 -10.06
C CYS A 570 6.40 24.11 -9.66
N ALA A 571 6.64 24.66 -8.48
CA ALA A 571 7.97 25.00 -7.99
C ALA A 571 8.85 23.78 -7.63
N ASP A 572 8.23 22.63 -7.37
CA ASP A 572 8.88 21.40 -6.90
C ASP A 572 8.72 20.23 -7.87
N PHE A 573 8.40 20.50 -9.14
CA PHE A 573 8.25 19.46 -10.18
C PHE A 573 9.50 18.58 -10.33
N GLY A 574 10.70 19.16 -10.16
CA GLY A 574 11.94 18.40 -10.12
C GLY A 574 11.99 17.33 -9.02
N VAL A 575 11.25 17.48 -7.91
CA VAL A 575 11.13 16.46 -6.84
C VAL A 575 10.25 15.29 -7.29
N ALA A 576 9.17 15.54 -8.04
CA ALA A 576 8.33 14.48 -8.59
C ALA A 576 9.12 13.55 -9.52
N LEU A 577 10.10 14.11 -10.25
CA LEU A 577 10.99 13.38 -11.13
C LEU A 577 12.16 12.66 -10.42
N SER A 578 12.20 12.69 -9.08
CA SER A 578 13.23 11.99 -8.29
C SER A 578 12.87 10.53 -7.97
N GLY A 579 11.60 10.16 -8.18
CA GLY A 579 11.06 8.82 -7.98
C GLY A 579 10.83 8.04 -9.28
N PRO A 580 9.97 7.01 -9.27
CA PRO A 580 9.68 6.18 -10.43
C PRO A 580 9.14 6.95 -11.64
N SER A 581 8.40 8.03 -11.43
CA SER A 581 7.86 8.89 -12.51
C SER A 581 8.96 9.57 -13.35
N GLY A 582 10.17 9.70 -12.79
CA GLY A 582 11.33 10.22 -13.50
C GLY A 582 12.19 9.15 -14.20
N VAL A 583 11.77 7.88 -14.22
CA VAL A 583 12.55 6.78 -14.82
C VAL A 583 12.28 6.68 -16.32
N PRO A 584 13.32 6.63 -17.19
CA PRO A 584 13.12 6.41 -18.61
C PRO A 584 12.81 4.94 -18.91
N VAL A 585 12.01 4.71 -19.93
CA VAL A 585 11.74 3.36 -20.44
C VAL A 585 11.94 3.39 -21.95
N PRO A 586 12.77 2.49 -22.52
CA PRO A 586 13.09 2.56 -23.94
C PRO A 586 11.86 2.20 -24.77
N ARG A 587 11.72 2.83 -25.94
CA ARG A 587 10.61 2.55 -26.88
C ARG A 587 10.56 1.10 -27.36
N SER A 588 11.70 0.40 -27.30
CA SER A 588 11.80 -1.03 -27.57
C SER A 588 11.02 -1.89 -26.57
N TRP A 589 10.71 -1.35 -25.37
CA TRP A 589 9.91 -2.01 -24.35
C TRP A 589 8.43 -1.66 -24.45
N THR A 590 7.60 -2.68 -24.65
CA THR A 590 6.14 -2.56 -24.82
C THR A 590 5.33 -3.29 -23.74
N GLY A 591 6.00 -3.85 -22.73
CA GLY A 591 5.35 -4.59 -21.63
C GLY A 591 4.40 -3.70 -20.81
N LYS A 592 3.33 -4.31 -20.30
CA LYS A 592 2.30 -3.67 -19.45
C LYS A 592 2.02 -4.54 -18.22
N PRO A 593 1.64 -3.94 -17.07
CA PRO A 593 1.22 -4.69 -15.89
C PRO A 593 -0.11 -5.45 -16.12
N PRO A 594 -0.37 -6.56 -15.39
CA PRO A 594 0.60 -7.28 -14.58
C PRO A 594 1.59 -8.05 -15.48
N SER A 595 2.88 -7.76 -15.32
CA SER A 595 3.96 -8.43 -16.06
C SER A 595 4.99 -8.96 -15.07
N ALA A 596 5.39 -10.22 -15.24
CA ALA A 596 6.52 -10.79 -14.50
C ALA A 596 7.88 -10.30 -15.01
N GLN A 597 7.93 -9.66 -16.19
CA GLN A 597 9.16 -9.11 -16.75
C GLN A 597 9.32 -7.64 -16.40
N ALA A 598 10.53 -7.26 -15.99
CA ALA A 598 10.91 -5.89 -15.67
C ALA A 598 11.42 -5.14 -16.92
N PRO A 599 11.13 -3.83 -17.07
CA PRO A 599 11.76 -3.01 -18.10
C PRO A 599 13.29 -2.96 -17.97
N PRO A 600 14.03 -2.69 -19.06
CA PRO A 600 15.47 -2.48 -19.03
C PRO A 600 15.90 -1.46 -17.97
N THR A 601 16.97 -1.78 -17.24
CA THR A 601 17.39 -1.07 -16.03
C THR A 601 18.52 -0.08 -16.32
N THR A 602 18.45 1.12 -15.71
CA THR A 602 19.49 2.18 -15.85
C THR A 602 20.38 2.31 -14.62
N GLY A 603 20.00 1.68 -13.52
CA GLY A 603 20.67 1.74 -12.23
C GLY A 603 21.85 0.78 -12.09
N PRO A 604 22.52 0.83 -10.92
CA PRO A 604 23.66 0.00 -10.60
C PRO A 604 23.34 -1.49 -10.50
N TYR A 605 22.06 -1.86 -10.42
CA TYR A 605 21.60 -3.23 -10.40
C TYR A 605 20.62 -3.47 -11.55
N ARG A 606 20.73 -4.65 -12.16
CA ARG A 606 19.75 -5.18 -13.11
C ARG A 606 18.92 -6.25 -12.43
N ILE A 607 17.65 -6.34 -12.80
CA ILE A 607 16.74 -7.40 -12.33
C ILE A 607 17.03 -8.65 -13.16
N THR A 608 17.56 -9.69 -12.53
CA THR A 608 17.89 -10.96 -13.19
C THR A 608 16.77 -11.98 -13.12
N LYS A 609 15.87 -11.83 -12.14
CA LYS A 609 14.67 -12.63 -11.97
C LYS A 609 13.62 -11.78 -11.25
N ALA A 610 12.38 -11.85 -11.69
CA ALA A 610 11.24 -11.32 -10.96
C ALA A 610 10.11 -12.34 -11.05
N ASP A 611 9.67 -12.81 -9.89
CA ASP A 611 8.55 -13.71 -9.73
C ASP A 611 7.68 -13.11 -8.62
N LEU A 612 6.74 -12.25 -9.02
CA LEU A 612 5.81 -11.58 -8.12
C LEU A 612 4.38 -11.99 -8.52
N SER A 613 3.98 -13.21 -8.16
CA SER A 613 2.63 -13.70 -8.36
C SER A 613 1.76 -13.36 -7.14
N GLY A 614 0.72 -12.54 -7.32
CA GLY A 614 -0.24 -12.23 -6.25
C GLY A 614 0.38 -11.54 -5.02
N GLY A 615 1.37 -10.67 -5.23
CA GLY A 615 2.08 -9.97 -4.16
C GLY A 615 3.10 -10.81 -3.39
N LYS A 616 3.38 -12.05 -3.85
CA LYS A 616 4.34 -12.99 -3.25
C LYS A 616 5.41 -13.38 -4.25
N GLY A 617 6.59 -13.69 -3.72
CA GLY A 617 7.66 -14.34 -4.45
C GLY A 617 9.00 -13.62 -4.28
N THR A 618 9.83 -13.64 -5.33
CA THR A 618 11.23 -13.24 -5.21
C THR A 618 11.69 -12.41 -6.41
N VAL A 619 12.38 -11.31 -6.11
CA VAL A 619 13.11 -10.51 -7.09
C VAL A 619 14.60 -10.64 -6.82
N GLU A 620 15.38 -11.04 -7.82
CA GLU A 620 16.83 -11.10 -7.74
C GLU A 620 17.45 -9.98 -8.55
N LEU A 621 18.37 -9.25 -7.92
CA LEU A 621 19.13 -8.19 -8.56
C LEU A 621 20.62 -8.50 -8.49
N ALA A 622 21.32 -8.24 -9.60
CA ALA A 622 22.78 -8.33 -9.69
C ALA A 622 23.33 -7.03 -10.26
N ARG A 623 24.61 -6.72 -9.99
CA ARG A 623 25.25 -5.52 -10.55
C ARG A 623 25.02 -5.40 -12.06
N ASN A 624 24.69 -4.19 -12.51
CA ASN A 624 24.61 -3.83 -13.90
C ASN A 624 26.03 -3.48 -14.41
N PRO A 625 26.64 -4.29 -15.30
CA PRO A 625 27.98 -4.02 -15.81
C PRO A 625 28.04 -2.82 -16.77
N ARG A 626 26.89 -2.29 -17.20
CA ARG A 626 26.78 -1.11 -18.09
C ARG A 626 26.56 0.20 -17.34
N TRP A 627 26.27 0.13 -16.04
CA TRP A 627 26.15 1.32 -15.19
C TRP A 627 27.51 2.01 -15.02
N GLN A 628 27.51 3.34 -15.09
CA GLN A 628 28.71 4.17 -15.02
C GLN A 628 28.75 4.94 -13.69
N PRO A 629 29.60 4.53 -12.73
CA PRO A 629 29.68 5.17 -11.41
C PRO A 629 29.93 6.68 -11.51
N ASP A 630 30.82 7.12 -12.40
CA ASP A 630 31.22 8.54 -12.52
C ASP A 630 30.07 9.46 -12.98
N SER A 631 28.97 8.87 -13.47
CA SER A 631 27.77 9.62 -13.84
C SER A 631 26.70 9.65 -12.74
N ASP A 632 26.84 8.88 -11.67
CA ASP A 632 25.82 8.66 -10.62
C ASP A 632 26.25 9.32 -9.30
N PRO A 633 25.59 10.42 -8.87
CA PRO A 633 25.96 11.13 -7.64
C PRO A 633 25.39 10.49 -6.36
N LEU A 634 24.54 9.47 -6.48
CA LEU A 634 23.72 8.95 -5.38
C LEU A 634 24.17 7.56 -4.93
N ARG A 635 24.45 6.67 -5.89
CA ARG A 635 24.58 5.23 -5.68
C ARG A 635 26.04 4.78 -5.74
N THR A 636 26.42 3.90 -4.81
CA THR A 636 27.79 3.36 -4.72
C THR A 636 27.91 1.91 -5.19
N ALA A 637 26.79 1.18 -5.13
CA ALA A 637 26.67 -0.21 -5.51
C ALA A 637 27.66 -1.14 -4.77
N TYR A 638 27.80 -1.07 -3.44
CA TYR A 638 28.77 -1.96 -2.77
C TYR A 638 28.39 -3.44 -2.76
N PRO A 639 27.13 -3.86 -2.52
CA PRO A 639 26.74 -5.27 -2.62
C PRO A 639 26.80 -5.81 -4.05
N ASP A 640 27.06 -7.11 -4.21
CA ASP A 640 27.05 -7.76 -5.52
C ASP A 640 25.64 -8.13 -5.97
N ARG A 641 24.80 -8.52 -5.01
CA ARG A 641 23.42 -8.93 -5.26
C ARG A 641 22.48 -8.49 -4.15
N PHE A 642 21.25 -8.24 -4.55
CA PHE A 642 20.10 -8.16 -3.66
C PHE A 642 19.13 -9.30 -4.00
N THR A 643 18.54 -9.91 -2.98
CA THR A 643 17.39 -10.78 -3.13
C THR A 643 16.26 -10.17 -2.32
N VAL A 644 15.15 -9.87 -2.97
CA VAL A 644 13.99 -9.26 -2.34
C VAL A 644 12.87 -10.29 -2.29
N GLU A 645 12.50 -10.71 -1.09
CA GLU A 645 11.48 -11.72 -0.83
C GLU A 645 10.20 -11.02 -0.36
N SER A 646 9.13 -11.18 -1.13
CA SER A 646 7.79 -10.76 -0.74
C SER A 646 7.01 -11.95 -0.24
N THR A 647 6.63 -11.95 1.03
CA THR A 647 6.00 -13.11 1.68
C THR A 647 4.47 -13.08 1.62
N GLY A 648 3.89 -11.92 1.33
CA GLY A 648 2.45 -11.65 1.25
C GLY A 648 1.76 -11.47 2.61
N ASP A 649 2.46 -11.63 3.73
CA ASP A 649 1.96 -11.27 5.06
C ASP A 649 3.10 -10.95 6.03
N ALA A 650 2.83 -10.10 7.03
CA ALA A 650 3.86 -9.62 7.95
C ALA A 650 4.44 -10.71 8.87
N SER A 651 3.67 -11.73 9.22
CA SER A 651 4.12 -12.81 10.11
C SER A 651 5.13 -13.71 9.40
N ALA A 652 4.84 -14.09 8.15
CA ALA A 652 5.76 -14.82 7.29
C ALA A 652 7.05 -14.03 7.04
N ALA A 653 6.94 -12.73 6.73
CA ALA A 653 8.10 -11.84 6.61
C ALA A 653 8.97 -11.85 7.87
N GLY A 654 8.36 -11.83 9.06
CA GLY A 654 9.10 -11.84 10.32
C GLY A 654 9.90 -13.13 10.52
N LYS A 655 9.27 -14.27 10.25
CA LYS A 655 9.91 -15.60 10.33
C LYS A 655 11.04 -15.76 9.31
N THR A 656 10.80 -15.36 8.06
CA THR A 656 11.82 -15.38 7.00
C THR A 656 13.00 -14.49 7.39
N LEU A 657 12.75 -13.27 7.86
CA LEU A 657 13.80 -12.33 8.24
C LEU A 657 14.69 -12.88 9.37
N LEU A 658 14.09 -13.48 10.41
CA LEU A 658 14.84 -14.11 11.51
C LEU A 658 15.68 -15.30 11.02
N SER A 659 15.08 -16.19 10.24
CA SER A 659 15.76 -17.36 9.66
C SER A 659 16.97 -16.97 8.81
N LEU A 660 16.80 -15.98 7.92
CA LEU A 660 17.89 -15.48 7.10
C LEU A 660 18.99 -14.80 7.94
N ALA A 661 18.63 -14.03 8.98
CA ALA A 661 19.60 -13.44 9.90
C ALA A 661 20.42 -14.49 10.68
N GLU A 662 19.76 -15.57 11.14
CA GLU A 662 20.40 -16.70 11.83
C GLU A 662 21.39 -17.44 10.93
N SER A 663 21.12 -17.53 9.63
CA SER A 663 22.06 -18.08 8.64
C SER A 663 23.33 -17.24 8.45
N GLY A 664 23.34 -16.00 8.95
CA GLY A 664 24.45 -15.06 8.80
C GLY A 664 24.39 -14.20 7.54
N LEU A 665 23.32 -14.33 6.74
CA LEU A 665 23.08 -13.45 5.61
C LEU A 665 22.68 -12.04 6.10
N PRO A 666 23.30 -10.96 5.61
CA PRO A 666 22.83 -9.61 5.89
C PRO A 666 21.41 -9.40 5.34
N VAL A 667 20.47 -9.11 6.23
CA VAL A 667 19.06 -8.84 5.93
C VAL A 667 18.65 -7.40 6.24
N MET A 668 17.62 -6.90 5.56
CA MET A 668 16.93 -5.64 5.88
C MET A 668 15.46 -5.64 5.45
N THR A 669 14.73 -4.59 5.82
CA THR A 669 13.43 -4.23 5.24
C THR A 669 13.45 -2.80 4.68
N PHE A 670 12.63 -2.54 3.67
CA PHE A 670 12.40 -1.23 3.08
C PHE A 670 11.36 -0.42 3.86
N THR A 671 10.15 -0.95 4.08
CA THR A 671 8.99 -0.10 4.48
C THR A 671 8.59 -0.20 5.95
N GLY A 672 9.14 -1.17 6.68
CA GLY A 672 8.88 -1.36 8.10
C GLY A 672 9.35 -2.72 8.57
N GLY A 673 9.44 -2.93 9.88
CA GLY A 673 9.79 -4.20 10.48
C GLY A 673 8.60 -5.15 10.45
N PRO A 674 8.70 -6.35 9.83
CA PRO A 674 7.73 -7.41 10.05
C PRO A 674 7.76 -7.94 11.49
N LEU A 675 8.86 -7.63 12.19
CA LEU A 675 8.98 -7.72 13.64
C LEU A 675 8.65 -6.34 14.21
N GLY A 676 7.72 -6.29 15.16
CA GLY A 676 7.51 -5.09 15.97
C GLY A 676 8.81 -4.65 16.65
N ARG A 677 8.93 -3.37 17.01
CA ARG A 677 10.14 -2.81 17.65
C ARG A 677 10.61 -3.64 18.84
N ASP A 678 9.68 -4.08 19.69
CA ASP A 678 9.97 -4.86 20.89
C ASP A 678 10.10 -6.37 20.62
N SER A 679 9.89 -6.79 19.37
CA SER A 679 9.96 -8.19 18.92
C SER A 679 11.32 -8.56 18.34
N VAL A 680 12.28 -7.64 18.26
CA VAL A 680 13.66 -7.94 17.87
C VAL A 680 14.42 -8.48 19.10
N PRO A 681 14.88 -9.75 19.11
CA PRO A 681 15.58 -10.31 20.27
C PRO A 681 16.88 -9.55 20.58
N ALA A 682 17.20 -9.37 21.86
CA ALA A 682 18.34 -8.56 22.31
C ALA A 682 19.71 -9.11 21.83
N ASP A 683 19.83 -10.43 21.71
CA ASP A 683 21.01 -11.16 21.24
C ASP A 683 21.05 -11.35 19.70
N ALA A 684 20.02 -10.89 18.98
CA ALA A 684 19.95 -11.04 17.54
C ALA A 684 21.05 -10.25 16.82
N ARG A 685 21.45 -10.76 15.64
CA ARG A 685 22.32 -10.07 14.67
C ARG A 685 21.65 -8.85 14.01
N LEU A 686 20.48 -8.45 14.52
CA LEU A 686 19.62 -7.40 13.99
C LEU A 686 19.67 -6.15 14.88
N ARG A 687 19.31 -5.02 14.31
CA ARG A 687 19.10 -3.73 14.96
C ARG A 687 17.91 -3.03 14.34
N THR A 688 17.32 -2.12 15.09
CA THR A 688 16.19 -1.31 14.62
C THR A 688 16.69 0.09 14.22
N LEU A 689 16.28 0.54 13.04
CA LEU A 689 16.34 1.95 12.63
C LEU A 689 14.95 2.56 12.77
N THR A 690 14.87 3.88 12.99
CA THR A 690 13.58 4.57 13.13
C THR A 690 13.56 5.88 12.37
N ALA A 691 12.40 6.24 11.84
CA ALA A 691 12.14 7.55 11.26
C ALA A 691 10.69 8.00 11.55
N PRO A 692 10.42 9.31 11.67
CA PRO A 692 9.05 9.80 11.68
C PRO A 692 8.39 9.46 10.34
N ALA A 693 7.14 9.02 10.38
CA ALA A 693 6.38 8.79 9.17
C ALA A 693 6.09 10.11 8.43
N TRP A 694 5.99 10.07 7.09
CA TRP A 694 5.49 11.19 6.31
C TRP A 694 3.95 11.29 6.30
N TYR A 695 3.32 10.83 7.38
CA TYR A 695 1.89 10.99 7.57
C TYR A 695 1.55 11.31 9.01
N ALA A 696 0.48 12.10 9.17
CA ALA A 696 -0.14 12.35 10.45
C ALA A 696 -1.46 11.58 10.53
N ARG A 697 -1.75 11.03 11.71
CA ARG A 697 -3.10 10.62 12.06
C ARG A 697 -3.92 11.90 12.29
N THR A 698 -5.05 12.01 11.60
CA THR A 698 -5.84 13.24 11.56
C THR A 698 -7.33 12.94 11.63
N TYR A 699 -8.06 13.70 12.45
CA TYR A 699 -9.52 13.74 12.43
C TYR A 699 -9.99 14.82 11.47
N PHE A 700 -10.79 14.45 10.48
CA PHE A 700 -11.40 15.38 9.54
C PHE A 700 -12.69 15.93 10.09
N VAL A 701 -12.94 17.22 9.87
CA VAL A 701 -14.16 17.92 10.26
C VAL A 701 -14.93 18.28 9.01
N ASN A 702 -16.15 17.77 8.87
CA ASN A 702 -16.98 18.01 7.69
C ASN A 702 -17.55 19.43 7.72
N THR A 703 -16.93 20.34 6.97
CA THR A 703 -17.26 21.78 6.96
C THR A 703 -18.63 22.08 6.34
N ARG A 704 -19.22 21.15 5.59
CA ARG A 704 -20.58 21.26 5.02
C ARG A 704 -21.67 20.87 6.01
N ARG A 705 -21.34 20.06 7.02
CA ARG A 705 -22.26 19.67 8.10
C ARG A 705 -22.10 20.56 9.33
N LEU A 706 -20.85 20.86 9.70
CA LEU A 706 -20.50 21.78 10.78
C LEU A 706 -20.17 23.16 10.19
N THR A 707 -21.21 23.90 9.80
CA THR A 707 -21.06 25.18 9.10
C THR A 707 -20.56 26.32 9.99
N ASP A 708 -20.87 26.29 11.29
CA ASP A 708 -20.44 27.29 12.26
C ASP A 708 -18.94 27.13 12.61
N PRO A 709 -18.08 28.13 12.31
CA PRO A 709 -16.66 28.07 12.63
C PRO A 709 -16.37 27.93 14.14
N ALA A 710 -17.22 28.47 15.02
CA ALA A 710 -17.03 28.35 16.47
C ALA A 710 -17.22 26.89 16.93
N VAL A 711 -18.19 26.18 16.35
CA VAL A 711 -18.41 24.75 16.61
C VAL A 711 -17.23 23.91 16.14
N ARG A 712 -16.69 24.17 14.94
CA ARG A 712 -15.51 23.45 14.43
C ARG A 712 -14.27 23.71 15.29
N LYS A 713 -14.05 24.96 15.70
CA LYS A 713 -12.96 25.33 16.62
C LYS A 713 -13.13 24.64 17.98
N ALA A 714 -14.35 24.56 18.52
CA ALA A 714 -14.62 23.82 19.75
C ALA A 714 -14.27 22.33 19.61
N VAL A 715 -14.61 21.68 18.48
CA VAL A 715 -14.18 20.31 18.20
C VAL A 715 -12.64 20.20 18.20
N ALA A 716 -11.96 21.08 17.46
CA ALA A 716 -10.51 21.06 17.34
C ALA A 716 -9.77 21.33 18.65
N THR A 717 -10.31 22.22 19.50
CA THR A 717 -9.77 22.51 20.83
C THR A 717 -10.00 21.35 21.81
N ALA A 718 -11.07 20.58 21.67
CA ALA A 718 -11.41 19.51 22.61
C ALA A 718 -10.67 18.18 22.38
N ILE A 719 -10.34 17.82 21.14
CA ILE A 719 -9.80 16.49 20.81
C ILE A 719 -8.43 16.26 21.50
N PRO A 720 -8.26 15.15 22.26
CA PRO A 720 -7.10 14.95 23.12
C PRO A 720 -5.98 14.16 22.41
N ALA A 721 -5.17 14.84 21.59
CA ALA A 721 -4.16 14.22 20.71
C ALA A 721 -3.24 13.18 21.39
N GLY A 722 -2.71 13.49 22.57
CA GLY A 722 -1.86 12.64 23.39
C GLY A 722 -2.58 11.43 23.98
N GLN A 723 -3.86 11.55 24.35
CA GLN A 723 -4.67 10.38 24.75
C GLN A 723 -4.94 9.48 23.55
N VAL A 724 -5.21 10.05 22.37
CA VAL A 724 -5.39 9.27 21.14
C VAL A 724 -4.10 8.52 20.79
N LEU A 725 -2.92 9.16 20.89
CA LEU A 725 -1.64 8.48 20.69
C LEU A 725 -1.43 7.35 21.71
N ARG A 726 -1.67 7.57 23.01
CA ARG A 726 -1.55 6.50 24.02
C ARG A 726 -2.51 5.34 23.74
N ALA A 727 -3.76 5.63 23.36
CA ALA A 727 -4.76 4.63 23.02
C ALA A 727 -4.39 3.82 21.77
N SER A 728 -3.66 4.42 20.82
CA SER A 728 -3.24 3.73 19.59
C SER A 728 -2.29 2.55 19.82
N GLY A 729 -1.54 2.56 20.93
CA GLY A 729 -0.50 1.56 21.21
C GLY A 729 0.74 1.66 20.32
N VAL A 730 0.85 2.67 19.44
CA VAL A 730 2.03 2.87 18.59
C VAL A 730 2.99 3.91 19.19
N SER A 731 4.27 3.81 18.81
CA SER A 731 5.25 4.88 19.08
C SER A 731 5.02 6.05 18.12
N GLY A 732 5.16 7.27 18.61
CA GLY A 732 4.98 8.47 17.80
C GLY A 732 5.13 9.75 18.61
N THR A 733 4.89 10.87 17.93
CA THR A 733 4.95 12.21 18.51
C THR A 733 3.63 12.94 18.26
N VAL A 734 3.10 13.61 19.28
CA VAL A 734 1.91 14.47 19.11
C VAL A 734 2.22 15.57 18.10
N THR A 735 1.23 15.90 17.25
CA THR A 735 1.32 17.02 16.31
C THR A 735 0.03 17.83 16.32
N HIS A 736 0.17 19.14 16.10
CA HIS A 736 -0.92 20.13 16.05
C HIS A 736 -1.00 20.86 14.69
N HIS A 737 -0.26 20.37 13.69
CA HIS A 737 -0.18 20.91 12.33
C HIS A 737 -0.15 19.74 11.31
N LEU A 738 -0.52 20.01 10.05
CA LEU A 738 -0.81 18.98 9.06
C LEU A 738 0.45 18.42 8.40
N LEU A 739 1.46 19.26 8.15
CA LEU A 739 2.71 18.84 7.50
C LEU A 739 3.61 18.10 8.50
N PRO A 740 3.81 16.77 8.36
CA PRO A 740 4.60 16.00 9.30
C PRO A 740 6.11 16.31 9.16
N PRO A 741 6.92 15.98 10.19
CA PRO A 741 8.38 16.00 10.07
C PRO A 741 8.86 15.22 8.85
N GLY A 742 9.91 15.71 8.19
CA GLY A 742 10.40 15.12 6.94
C GLY A 742 9.74 15.67 5.67
N VAL A 743 8.76 16.58 5.79
CA VAL A 743 8.12 17.25 4.65
C VAL A 743 8.53 18.73 4.63
N LEU A 744 8.98 19.21 3.47
CA LEU A 744 9.36 20.60 3.26
C LEU A 744 8.17 21.54 3.52
N GLY A 745 8.37 22.47 4.45
CA GLY A 745 7.31 23.38 4.92
C GLY A 745 6.73 23.00 6.27
N SER A 746 7.06 21.82 6.83
CA SER A 746 6.67 21.47 8.20
C SER A 746 7.22 22.50 9.20
N ARG A 747 6.31 23.07 10.01
CA ARG A 747 6.59 24.06 11.04
C ARG A 747 5.67 23.79 12.23
N GLY A 748 6.26 23.65 13.42
CA GLY A 748 5.48 23.48 14.64
C GLY A 748 4.67 24.72 14.98
N PHE A 749 3.35 24.56 15.07
CA PHE A 749 2.42 25.54 15.65
C PHE A 749 1.20 24.82 16.22
N ASP A 750 0.44 25.51 17.07
CA ASP A 750 -0.88 25.09 17.57
C ASP A 750 -1.80 26.32 17.50
N VAL A 751 -2.70 26.33 16.50
CA VAL A 751 -3.65 27.45 16.28
C VAL A 751 -4.68 27.53 17.41
N PHE A 752 -5.05 26.39 17.99
CA PHE A 752 -6.13 26.29 18.96
C PHE A 752 -5.67 26.37 20.41
N ARG A 753 -4.35 26.24 20.65
CA ARG A 753 -3.74 26.18 21.98
C ARG A 753 -4.36 25.05 22.83
N ALA A 754 -4.70 23.96 22.17
CA ALA A 754 -5.37 22.81 22.79
C ALA A 754 -4.41 22.06 23.72
N GLY A 755 -3.10 22.10 23.44
CA GLY A 755 -2.12 21.26 24.12
C GLY A 755 -2.34 19.77 23.83
N ASP A 756 -1.48 18.93 24.39
CA ASP A 756 -1.46 17.51 24.01
C ASP A 756 -2.73 16.75 24.46
N ASP A 757 -3.34 17.11 25.59
CA ASP A 757 -4.53 16.42 26.09
C ASP A 757 -5.86 17.12 25.72
N GLY A 758 -5.81 18.14 24.86
CA GLY A 758 -6.95 18.98 24.52
C GLY A 758 -7.39 19.91 25.66
N ASP A 759 -8.24 20.89 25.34
CA ASP A 759 -8.86 21.81 26.31
C ASP A 759 -10.39 21.80 26.20
N PRO A 760 -11.07 20.82 26.82
CA PRO A 760 -12.54 20.77 26.84
C PRO A 760 -13.19 22.00 27.48
N ALA A 761 -12.50 22.71 28.38
CA ALA A 761 -13.05 23.90 29.03
C ALA A 761 -13.07 25.10 28.07
N ALA A 762 -11.97 25.35 27.34
CA ALA A 762 -11.94 26.36 26.29
C ALA A 762 -12.89 26.02 25.13
N ALA A 763 -12.97 24.73 24.76
CA ALA A 763 -13.92 24.25 23.77
C ALA A 763 -15.38 24.52 24.20
N ARG A 764 -15.71 24.27 25.47
CA ARG A 764 -17.03 24.59 26.02
C ARG A 764 -17.34 26.09 25.95
N ALA A 765 -16.37 26.95 26.27
CA ALA A 765 -16.57 28.40 26.18
C ALA A 765 -16.87 28.85 24.73
N LEU A 766 -16.21 28.25 23.73
CA LEU A 766 -16.51 28.48 22.31
C LEU A 766 -17.93 28.01 21.95
N LEU A 767 -18.33 26.84 22.45
CA LEU A 767 -19.63 26.23 22.16
C LEU A 767 -20.79 27.00 22.83
N ASP A 768 -20.60 27.41 24.08
CA ASP A 768 -21.55 28.23 24.84
C ASP A 768 -21.69 29.61 24.20
N GLY A 769 -20.57 30.24 23.78
CA GLY A 769 -20.57 31.51 23.07
C GLY A 769 -21.27 31.47 21.71
N ALA A 770 -21.31 30.31 21.05
CA ALA A 770 -22.07 30.06 19.83
C ALA A 770 -23.55 29.70 20.10
N GLY A 771 -23.96 29.48 21.35
CA GLY A 771 -25.30 29.01 21.70
C GLY A 771 -25.58 27.58 21.21
N ARG A 772 -24.55 26.72 21.18
CA ARG A 772 -24.60 25.38 20.57
C ARG A 772 -24.33 24.24 21.56
N THR A 773 -24.42 24.50 22.87
CA THR A 773 -24.30 23.46 23.90
C THR A 773 -25.31 22.34 23.65
N GLY A 774 -24.88 21.09 23.72
CA GLY A 774 -25.69 19.91 23.36
C GLY A 774 -25.78 19.61 21.87
N GLN A 775 -25.03 20.33 21.01
CA GLN A 775 -24.93 20.01 19.58
C GLN A 775 -24.57 18.54 19.39
N LYS A 776 -25.39 17.83 18.62
CA LYS A 776 -25.16 16.42 18.29
C LYS A 776 -24.00 16.29 17.30
N LEU A 777 -23.11 15.33 17.55
CA LEU A 777 -21.99 15.01 16.68
C LEU A 777 -21.91 13.49 16.44
N THR A 778 -21.72 13.11 15.19
CA THR A 778 -21.34 11.75 14.81
C THR A 778 -19.83 11.68 14.62
N VAL A 779 -19.15 10.87 15.42
CA VAL A 779 -17.71 10.60 15.28
C VAL A 779 -17.53 9.20 14.71
N ALA A 780 -17.15 9.12 13.45
CA ALA A 780 -16.95 7.84 12.76
C ALA A 780 -15.52 7.33 12.89
N TYR A 781 -15.39 6.01 13.01
CA TYR A 781 -14.12 5.30 12.98
C TYR A 781 -14.27 3.96 12.27
N ARG A 782 -13.16 3.46 11.72
CA ARG A 782 -13.11 2.16 11.07
C ARG A 782 -13.18 1.02 12.08
N SER A 783 -14.02 0.02 11.83
CA SER A 783 -14.23 -1.11 12.74
C SER A 783 -13.05 -2.09 12.79
N ASP A 784 -12.27 -2.18 11.71
CA ASP A 784 -11.08 -3.03 11.59
C ASP A 784 -9.81 -2.36 12.14
N GLN A 785 -9.87 -1.05 12.39
CA GLN A 785 -8.71 -0.29 12.78
C GLN A 785 -8.17 -0.74 14.14
N PHE A 786 -6.87 -1.01 14.18
CA PHE A 786 -6.16 -1.34 15.40
C PHE A 786 -6.36 -0.25 16.47
N HIS A 787 -6.92 -0.65 17.62
CA HIS A 787 -7.32 0.23 18.72
C HIS A 787 -8.22 1.42 18.29
N GLY A 788 -8.96 1.31 17.18
CA GLY A 788 -9.83 2.37 16.67
C GLY A 788 -10.94 2.75 17.65
N ALA A 789 -11.57 1.76 18.29
CA ALA A 789 -12.61 1.99 19.29
C ALA A 789 -12.08 2.73 20.53
N ALA A 790 -10.89 2.39 21.02
CA ALA A 790 -10.27 3.05 22.17
C ALA A 790 -9.92 4.52 21.86
N GLN A 791 -9.41 4.78 20.65
CA GLN A 791 -9.14 6.13 20.17
C GLN A 791 -10.44 6.95 20.04
N ALA A 792 -11.48 6.38 19.43
CA ALA A 792 -12.78 7.03 19.29
C ALA A 792 -13.44 7.33 20.64
N GLU A 793 -13.29 6.44 21.62
CA GLU A 793 -13.80 6.63 22.97
C GLU A 793 -13.10 7.79 23.71
N ALA A 794 -11.78 7.91 23.59
CA ALA A 794 -11.05 9.06 24.15
C ALA A 794 -11.55 10.39 23.56
N VAL A 795 -11.80 10.43 22.25
CA VAL A 795 -12.38 11.59 21.56
C VAL A 795 -13.80 11.88 22.03
N ARG A 796 -14.67 10.86 22.15
CA ARG A 796 -16.03 10.99 22.66
C ARG A 796 -16.06 11.66 24.03
N GLN A 797 -15.27 11.15 24.98
CA GLN A 797 -15.22 11.66 26.35
C GLN A 797 -14.78 13.12 26.42
N ALA A 798 -13.81 13.53 25.60
CA ALA A 798 -13.33 14.90 25.59
C ALA A 798 -14.36 15.87 24.97
N LEU A 799 -15.02 15.47 23.88
CA LEU A 799 -16.07 16.25 23.25
C LEU A 799 -17.32 16.37 24.15
N GLU A 800 -17.70 15.31 24.86
CA GLU A 800 -18.81 15.38 25.83
C GLU A 800 -18.49 16.30 27.02
N LYS A 801 -17.24 16.29 27.51
CA LYS A 801 -16.77 17.26 28.52
C LYS A 801 -16.84 18.70 28.01
N ALA A 802 -16.64 18.92 26.71
CA ALA A 802 -16.80 20.22 26.06
C ALA A 802 -18.28 20.62 25.82
N GLY A 803 -19.23 19.72 26.09
CA GLY A 803 -20.67 20.00 25.99
C GLY A 803 -21.33 19.52 24.70
N PHE A 804 -20.69 18.66 23.91
CA PHE A 804 -21.30 18.00 22.75
C PHE A 804 -22.12 16.76 23.17
N ALA A 805 -23.11 16.38 22.35
CA ALA A 805 -23.80 15.09 22.45
C ALA A 805 -23.26 14.13 21.37
N VAL A 806 -22.36 13.22 21.74
CA VAL A 806 -21.57 12.45 20.76
C VAL A 806 -22.13 11.04 20.55
N THR A 807 -22.25 10.64 19.28
CA THR A 807 -22.53 9.26 18.86
C THR A 807 -21.32 8.71 18.12
N LEU A 808 -20.79 7.58 18.58
CA LEU A 808 -19.73 6.86 17.87
C LEU A 808 -20.32 5.97 16.79
N LEU A 809 -19.75 6.03 15.60
CA LEU A 809 -20.14 5.23 14.45
C LEU A 809 -18.98 4.34 14.01
N ALA A 810 -19.06 3.04 14.32
CA ALA A 810 -18.13 2.05 13.79
C ALA A 810 -18.56 1.69 12.36
N VAL A 811 -17.66 1.81 11.38
CA VAL A 811 -17.97 1.55 9.97
C VAL A 811 -16.98 0.53 9.40
N ALA A 812 -17.48 -0.39 8.60
CA ALA A 812 -16.66 -1.34 7.88
C ALA A 812 -15.66 -0.62 6.93
N PRO A 813 -14.42 -1.11 6.80
CA PRO A 813 -13.37 -0.43 6.05
C PRO A 813 -13.72 -0.15 4.59
N GLU A 814 -14.48 -1.04 3.94
CA GLU A 814 -14.91 -0.92 2.54
C GLU A 814 -15.86 0.28 2.33
N LYS A 815 -16.65 0.60 3.36
CA LYS A 815 -17.63 1.70 3.32
C LYS A 815 -17.09 3.00 3.89
N PHE A 816 -16.11 2.93 4.79
CA PHE A 816 -15.69 4.07 5.60
C PHE A 816 -15.41 5.33 4.77
N TYR A 817 -14.57 5.22 3.73
CA TYR A 817 -14.20 6.36 2.89
C TYR A 817 -15.29 6.77 1.88
N GLN A 818 -16.16 5.83 1.49
CA GLN A 818 -17.30 6.08 0.60
C GLN A 818 -18.38 6.91 1.28
N GLU A 819 -18.56 6.72 2.59
CA GLU A 819 -19.62 7.34 3.38
C GLU A 819 -19.17 8.60 4.15
N THR A 820 -17.97 9.12 3.87
CA THR A 820 -17.40 10.31 4.58
C THR A 820 -18.27 11.55 4.53
N ALA A 821 -19.24 11.61 3.61
CA ALA A 821 -20.22 12.70 3.50
C ALA A 821 -21.26 12.70 4.61
N SER A 822 -21.49 11.54 5.24
CA SER A 822 -22.47 11.36 6.31
C SER A 822 -21.92 11.70 7.69
N TYR A 823 -20.61 11.73 7.88
CA TYR A 823 -19.97 11.94 9.19
C TYR A 823 -19.77 13.43 9.49
N ASP A 824 -19.88 13.81 10.77
CA ASP A 824 -19.52 15.15 11.23
C ASP A 824 -18.01 15.25 11.48
N VAL A 825 -17.45 14.25 12.15
CA VAL A 825 -16.01 14.10 12.42
C VAL A 825 -15.61 12.66 12.18
N PHE A 826 -14.43 12.40 11.62
CA PHE A 826 -13.93 11.03 11.49
C PHE A 826 -12.41 10.96 11.47
N GLY A 827 -11.85 9.90 12.04
CA GLY A 827 -10.40 9.66 12.05
C GLY A 827 -9.92 8.97 10.77
N SER A 828 -9.08 9.63 9.98
CA SER A 828 -8.42 9.02 8.81
C SER A 828 -7.27 8.09 9.22
N GLU A 829 -6.97 7.06 8.43
CA GLU A 829 -5.80 6.21 8.68
C GLU A 829 -4.48 6.95 8.65
N ALA A 830 -4.29 7.78 7.63
CA ALA A 830 -3.11 8.57 7.42
C ALA A 830 -3.44 9.75 6.49
N LEU A 831 -2.93 10.92 6.83
CA LEU A 831 -2.79 12.05 5.94
C LEU A 831 -1.34 12.07 5.44
N THR A 832 -1.08 11.46 4.28
CA THR A 832 0.26 11.09 3.82
C THR A 832 0.77 12.04 2.74
N ALA A 833 2.04 12.42 2.83
CA ALA A 833 2.75 13.06 1.73
C ALA A 833 3.44 11.98 0.89
N SER A 834 3.11 11.90 -0.40
CA SER A 834 3.77 10.94 -1.32
C SER A 834 5.20 11.34 -1.68
N LEU A 835 5.53 12.63 -1.53
CA LEU A 835 6.86 13.20 -1.69
C LEU A 835 7.19 14.10 -0.47
N PRO A 836 8.47 14.44 -0.23
CA PRO A 836 8.84 15.29 0.90
C PRO A 836 8.54 16.78 0.69
N VAL A 837 7.39 17.12 0.08
CA VAL A 837 6.96 18.49 -0.23
C VAL A 837 5.48 18.70 0.09
N GLY A 838 5.11 19.93 0.46
CA GLY A 838 3.71 20.24 0.82
C GLY A 838 2.70 20.10 -0.33
N SER A 839 3.16 20.23 -1.58
CA SER A 839 2.34 20.12 -2.80
C SER A 839 1.77 18.71 -3.02
N SER A 840 2.39 17.68 -2.43
CA SER A 840 1.94 16.29 -2.51
C SER A 840 1.07 15.86 -1.32
N LEU A 841 0.57 16.81 -0.53
CA LEU A 841 -0.31 16.55 0.62
C LEU A 841 -1.42 17.59 0.70
N LEU A 842 -1.13 18.87 0.92
CA LEU A 842 -2.17 19.83 1.30
C LEU A 842 -3.24 20.05 0.23
N PRO A 843 -2.92 20.20 -1.07
CA PRO A 843 -3.94 20.40 -2.10
C PRO A 843 -4.93 19.25 -2.18
N ASP A 844 -4.45 18.00 -2.14
CA ASP A 844 -5.28 16.80 -2.29
C ASP A 844 -6.42 16.75 -1.28
N TYR A 845 -6.13 17.10 -0.01
CA TYR A 845 -7.07 16.95 1.10
C TYR A 845 -7.84 18.23 1.47
N PHE A 846 -7.42 19.41 1.01
CA PHE A 846 -7.99 20.68 1.50
C PHE A 846 -8.24 21.75 0.44
N SER A 847 -7.81 21.55 -0.81
CA SER A 847 -8.09 22.48 -1.90
C SER A 847 -9.31 22.04 -2.71
N THR A 848 -9.98 23.00 -3.36
CA THR A 848 -10.99 22.73 -4.38
C THR A 848 -10.39 22.44 -5.75
N HIS A 849 -9.10 22.71 -5.94
CA HIS A 849 -8.37 22.47 -7.19
C HIS A 849 -8.17 20.97 -7.48
N SER A 850 -8.30 20.09 -6.51
CA SER A 850 -8.10 18.65 -6.70
C SER A 850 -9.20 18.05 -7.58
N ALA A 851 -8.80 17.38 -8.66
CA ALA A 851 -9.67 16.87 -9.72
C ALA A 851 -10.89 16.10 -9.19
N GLN A 852 -12.07 16.38 -9.73
CA GLN A 852 -13.34 15.86 -9.19
C GLN A 852 -13.63 14.39 -9.60
N GLY A 853 -12.65 13.65 -10.11
CA GLY A 853 -12.84 12.34 -10.73
C GLY A 853 -11.98 11.19 -10.22
N LEU A 854 -10.88 11.46 -9.50
CA LEU A 854 -9.93 10.43 -9.03
C LEU A 854 -10.22 9.91 -7.62
N GLY A 855 -11.47 9.97 -7.17
CA GLY A 855 -11.83 9.59 -5.79
C GLY A 855 -11.44 10.67 -4.79
N HIS A 856 -12.14 11.82 -4.87
CA HIS A 856 -12.04 12.96 -3.95
C HIS A 856 -11.52 12.63 -2.54
N VAL A 857 -10.34 13.15 -2.18
CA VAL A 857 -9.80 13.05 -0.81
C VAL A 857 -9.92 14.34 0.00
N ASN A 858 -10.55 15.41 -0.53
CA ASN A 858 -10.99 16.56 0.27
C ASN A 858 -12.17 16.19 1.17
N TRP A 859 -11.85 15.37 2.17
CA TRP A 859 -12.74 14.74 3.13
C TRP A 859 -13.39 15.73 4.08
N SER A 860 -12.72 16.86 4.35
CA SER A 860 -13.29 17.98 5.11
C SER A 860 -14.34 18.75 4.30
N ARG A 861 -14.35 18.59 2.96
CA ARG A 861 -15.16 19.34 2.00
C ARG A 861 -14.94 20.85 2.10
N LEU A 862 -13.76 21.23 2.56
CA LEU A 862 -13.36 22.61 2.70
C LEU A 862 -13.41 23.27 1.32
N ALA A 863 -14.11 24.39 1.24
CA ALA A 863 -14.15 25.26 0.08
C ALA A 863 -13.90 26.68 0.57
N ASP A 864 -12.62 27.05 0.64
CA ASP A 864 -12.16 28.35 1.09
C ASP A 864 -11.24 28.98 0.03
N ALA A 865 -11.70 30.06 -0.60
CA ALA A 865 -10.95 30.74 -1.65
C ALA A 865 -9.59 31.28 -1.16
N GLY A 866 -9.45 31.52 0.15
CA GLY A 866 -8.19 31.93 0.76
C GLY A 866 -7.17 30.79 0.84
N VAL A 867 -7.63 29.57 1.11
CA VAL A 867 -6.79 28.35 1.04
C VAL A 867 -6.41 28.07 -0.41
N ASP A 868 -7.36 28.09 -1.34
CA ASP A 868 -7.08 27.85 -2.76
C ASP A 868 -6.11 28.87 -3.35
N GLY A 869 -6.28 30.16 -3.04
CA GLY A 869 -5.33 31.19 -3.46
C GLY A 869 -3.93 31.01 -2.83
N ALA A 870 -3.85 30.54 -1.59
CA ALA A 870 -2.56 30.26 -0.95
C ALA A 870 -1.87 29.03 -1.56
N VAL A 871 -2.64 28.03 -2.01
CA VAL A 871 -2.14 26.88 -2.78
C VAL A 871 -1.57 27.35 -4.11
N ASP A 872 -2.32 28.19 -4.85
CA ASP A 872 -1.86 28.75 -6.13
C ASP A 872 -0.56 29.56 -5.97
N GLU A 873 -0.47 30.36 -4.90
CA GLU A 873 0.75 31.09 -4.57
C GLU A 873 1.92 30.14 -4.24
N ALA A 874 1.68 29.05 -3.52
CA ALA A 874 2.72 28.08 -3.17
C ALA A 874 3.24 27.34 -4.42
N ASP A 875 2.34 26.90 -5.30
CA ASP A 875 2.68 26.24 -6.57
C ASP A 875 3.46 27.17 -7.52
N ALA A 876 3.08 28.45 -7.56
CA ALA A 876 3.74 29.49 -8.36
C ALA A 876 4.97 30.13 -7.67
N ALA A 877 5.52 29.49 -6.63
CA ALA A 877 6.76 29.95 -6.03
C ALA A 877 7.93 29.93 -7.03
N PRO A 878 8.84 30.91 -6.96
CA PRO A 878 9.96 30.99 -7.90
C PRO A 878 11.03 29.91 -7.69
N ASP A 879 11.06 29.31 -6.50
CA ASP A 879 12.04 28.31 -6.09
C ASP A 879 11.47 27.42 -4.97
N ILE A 880 12.07 26.25 -4.78
CA ILE A 880 11.59 25.26 -3.81
C ILE A 880 11.61 25.72 -2.34
N ARG A 881 12.56 26.60 -1.96
CA ARG A 881 12.65 27.10 -0.58
C ARG A 881 11.51 28.07 -0.29
N THR A 882 11.23 28.96 -1.24
CA THR A 882 10.07 29.86 -1.18
C THR A 882 8.77 29.07 -1.17
N ALA A 883 8.67 28.00 -1.98
CA ALA A 883 7.52 27.09 -1.98
C ALA A 883 7.30 26.48 -0.59
N GLY A 884 8.35 25.94 0.05
CA GLY A 884 8.28 25.39 1.40
C GLY A 884 7.74 26.37 2.45
N ALA A 885 8.17 27.64 2.39
CA ALA A 885 7.64 28.68 3.29
C ALA A 885 6.15 28.99 3.03
N ARG A 886 5.72 28.97 1.76
CA ARG A 886 4.32 29.17 1.38
C ARG A 886 3.45 27.96 1.77
N TRP A 887 3.94 26.74 1.61
CA TRP A 887 3.24 25.53 2.09
C TRP A 887 3.04 25.52 3.60
N ALA A 888 4.01 26.04 4.38
CA ALA A 888 3.82 26.24 5.82
C ALA A 888 2.67 27.22 6.14
N ALA A 889 2.48 28.25 5.29
CA ALA A 889 1.38 29.19 5.43
C ALA A 889 0.04 28.57 5.02
N VAL A 890 0.02 27.71 3.99
CA VAL A 890 -1.17 26.94 3.60
C VAL A 890 -1.61 26.02 4.75
N ASP A 891 -0.69 25.26 5.36
CA ASP A 891 -0.97 24.39 6.52
C ASP A 891 -1.69 25.18 7.62
N ARG A 892 -1.09 26.31 8.04
CA ARG A 892 -1.68 27.19 9.05
C ARG A 892 -3.08 27.69 8.64
N ARG A 893 -3.26 28.08 7.39
CA ARG A 893 -4.54 28.62 6.91
C ARG A 893 -5.64 27.57 6.89
N VAL A 894 -5.32 26.33 6.54
CA VAL A 894 -6.24 25.19 6.67
C VAL A 894 -6.61 24.96 8.14
N MET A 895 -5.62 24.98 9.03
CA MET A 895 -5.85 24.83 10.47
C MET A 895 -6.72 25.96 11.03
N GLU A 896 -6.58 27.21 10.57
CA GLU A 896 -7.44 28.34 10.98
C GLU A 896 -8.92 28.14 10.61
N GLN A 897 -9.22 27.32 9.59
CA GLN A 897 -10.59 26.94 9.20
C GLN A 897 -11.20 25.83 10.08
N ALA A 898 -10.38 25.19 10.93
CA ALA A 898 -10.75 24.02 11.73
C ALA A 898 -11.37 22.90 10.87
N ALA A 899 -10.77 22.67 9.68
CA ALA A 899 -11.18 21.62 8.75
C ALA A 899 -10.64 20.22 9.13
N ALA A 900 -9.62 20.18 9.98
CA ALA A 900 -8.97 18.97 10.44
C ALA A 900 -8.32 19.18 11.82
N VAL A 901 -8.07 18.06 12.50
CA VAL A 901 -7.41 17.99 13.80
C VAL A 901 -6.33 16.89 13.73
N PRO A 902 -5.08 17.26 13.39
CA PRO A 902 -3.93 16.37 13.50
C PRO A 902 -3.76 15.93 14.96
N VAL A 903 -3.36 14.68 15.18
CA VAL A 903 -3.17 14.15 16.54
C VAL A 903 -1.76 13.62 16.78
N TYR A 904 -1.22 12.78 15.90
CA TYR A 904 0.15 12.27 16.05
C TYR A 904 0.78 11.84 14.73
N VAL A 905 2.11 11.87 14.70
CA VAL A 905 2.95 11.29 13.65
C VAL A 905 3.57 10.00 14.20
N PRO A 906 3.29 8.82 13.60
CA PRO A 906 3.92 7.58 14.01
C PRO A 906 5.44 7.60 13.80
N THR A 907 6.15 6.88 14.67
CA THR A 907 7.55 6.52 14.44
C THR A 907 7.61 5.16 13.76
N LEU A 908 8.07 5.13 12.51
CA LEU A 908 8.33 3.90 11.78
C LEU A 908 9.57 3.21 12.34
N ALA A 909 9.54 1.89 12.37
CA ALA A 909 10.65 1.05 12.81
C ALA A 909 11.02 0.08 11.68
N PHE A 910 12.31 -0.03 11.39
CA PHE A 910 12.84 -0.87 10.31
C PHE A 910 13.87 -1.84 10.87
N THR A 911 13.80 -3.10 10.48
CA THR A 911 14.69 -4.14 11.01
C THR A 911 15.81 -4.43 10.02
N VAL A 912 17.05 -4.30 10.46
CA VAL A 912 18.24 -4.46 9.60
C VAL A 912 19.33 -5.23 10.33
N SER A 913 20.23 -5.88 9.60
CA SER A 913 21.40 -6.53 10.20
C SER A 913 22.39 -5.53 10.76
N LYS A 914 23.02 -5.88 11.89
CA LYS A 914 24.12 -5.10 12.51
C LYS A 914 25.33 -4.98 11.58
N SER A 915 25.55 -5.96 10.72
CA SER A 915 26.62 -5.98 9.71
C SER A 915 26.33 -5.11 8.47
N LEU A 916 25.11 -4.58 8.33
CA LEU A 916 24.70 -3.75 7.20
C LEU A 916 24.75 -2.26 7.57
N HIS A 917 25.58 -1.52 6.85
CA HIS A 917 25.88 -0.11 7.08
C HIS A 917 25.60 0.73 5.82
N GLY A 918 25.71 2.05 5.94
CA GLY A 918 25.44 2.97 4.83
C GLY A 918 23.97 3.07 4.43
N LEU A 919 23.08 2.55 5.29
CA LEU A 919 21.64 2.69 5.17
C LEU A 919 21.20 4.08 5.61
N GLN A 920 20.17 4.60 4.95
CA GLN A 920 19.56 5.88 5.27
C GLN A 920 18.06 5.72 5.45
N THR A 921 17.51 6.30 6.50
CA THR A 921 16.06 6.30 6.73
C THR A 921 15.42 7.64 6.39
N ASP A 922 14.23 7.58 5.81
CA ASP A 922 13.28 8.67 5.68
C ASP A 922 11.87 8.18 6.07
N GLY A 923 10.87 9.07 6.06
CA GLY A 923 9.50 8.71 6.41
C GLY A 923 8.77 7.87 5.35
N TYR A 924 9.49 7.45 4.32
CA TYR A 924 9.03 6.55 3.26
C TYR A 924 9.74 5.18 3.32
N GLY A 925 10.84 5.03 4.06
CA GLY A 925 11.50 3.74 4.28
C GLY A 925 13.02 3.80 4.46
N VAL A 926 13.67 2.64 4.31
CA VAL A 926 15.13 2.48 4.33
C VAL A 926 15.70 2.45 2.92
N SER A 927 16.55 3.42 2.61
CA SER A 927 17.35 3.50 1.39
C SER A 927 18.64 2.68 1.51
N ALA A 928 18.88 1.84 0.51
CA ALA A 928 20.08 0.99 0.40
C ALA A 928 21.07 1.49 -0.68
N LEU A 929 20.94 2.73 -1.17
CA LEU A 929 21.77 3.26 -2.27
C LEU A 929 23.27 3.33 -1.94
N ARG A 930 23.59 3.45 -0.65
CA ARG A 930 24.96 3.40 -0.14
C ARG A 930 25.21 2.26 0.84
N ALA A 931 24.33 1.25 0.83
CA ALA A 931 24.48 0.08 1.66
C ALA A 931 25.82 -0.60 1.42
N TYR A 932 26.45 -1.13 2.46
CA TYR A 932 27.60 -2.02 2.36
C TYR A 932 27.62 -2.99 3.55
N VAL A 933 28.19 -4.17 3.32
CA VAL A 933 28.39 -5.18 4.36
C VAL A 933 29.77 -4.95 4.97
N ALA A 934 29.83 -4.78 6.29
CA ALA A 934 31.11 -4.68 6.98
C ALA A 934 31.90 -6.00 6.81
N GLY A 935 33.21 -5.88 6.53
CA GLY A 935 34.10 -7.03 6.65
C GLY A 935 34.19 -7.43 8.13
N GLY A 936 33.92 -8.71 8.40
CA GLY A 936 34.01 -9.28 9.76
C GLY A 936 35.40 -9.22 10.36
#